data_AF-A0AA95L7E0-F1
#
_entry.id   AF-A0AA95L7E0-F1
#
_cell.length_a   1.000
_cell.length_b   1.000
_cell.length_c   1.000
_cell.angle_alpha   90.00
_cell.angle_beta   90.00
_cell.angle_gamma   90.00
#
_symmetry.space_group_name_H-M   'P 1'
#
loop_
_entity.id
_entity.type
_entity.pdbx_description
1 polymer ?
#
loop_
_entity_poly.entity_id
_entity_poly.type
_entity_poly.pdbx_seq_one_letter_code
_entity_poly.pdbx_strand_id
1 'polypeptide(L)'
;MRKKSYNIVKIICVSLLFFLLFPKTTDAYIDLSTYKLYTGKFSGEIQANAALNKLHSETEWTGKYQPTGTYEEYYQIQSSEIFDQGHAKNVLNQFTTSTGIPAYYVGLGDKLLYYQLITGGFSGEETVKQILQALETETGITGNYVGIGEKLDYYQIISGGFNGETTAKQILEQFKNSTGINASYVGLGEKLNYYQIISGGFSGQARTIEIMEQFKRETGIGAFYIGLGTPQSYYQLVSGGFSGEAATQNILQQFEKATGIKGSYVFIGNNRYQIISEPVLGIKQVNIGRDFFKSNNWSITYKDTGRVGYDRYQIKSVPVLGTDLVNKGRNFFKNNNWSVTYQATGQTGYERYQVISDPVLGLDLVNKGRNFFKSNNWSVTYKPTGQSGYERYQIISNPVLGLEHVNKGRRFFINNNWSITYKPTGLIGYAGYRVISKPVLGMTLVKKGQEFFKNNNLSATYQATGNRLEQYQIVIEDIIGYENVRAANLKLNQMYGWIGTAIKTKVGPQLMYTNYGLSLNSMLDIQMTRSPQTDMYRNERRYVSAEFVDMARQVITGNGVNLRTAPSIDSEIVQKLNSGNSVLVIGKIGDWVEVRVTWQNAKQEDVKSYLDPSNFSIDNTKDYFQFLKLSQSAQLNAAEVNDKILNGKGILAGKGQAFVDAAKKYNVNEVYLIAHALLETGNGTSKLANGIEVNGKTVYNMYGYGAVDACPLTCGAQTAYDNGWFTPEAAIIGGAKFISEDYIYNTTFQQDTLYKMRWNPIAPWHQYATDISWAYKQVSSIYNIYQMLDNYTLYYDVPKYN
;
A
#
# COMPACT_ATOMS: atom_id res chain seq x y z
N MET A 1 4.01 -2.23 -75.12
CA MET A 1 3.02 -1.44 -75.87
C MET A 1 1.61 -1.77 -75.37
N ARG A 2 0.84 -0.71 -75.09
CA ARG A 2 -0.64 -0.53 -74.94
C ARG A 2 -1.61 -1.73 -74.75
N LYS A 3 -2.24 -1.71 -73.56
CA LYS A 3 -3.69 -1.80 -73.20
C LYS A 3 -4.79 -2.19 -74.23
N LYS A 4 -5.71 -3.07 -73.76
CA LYS A 4 -7.21 -2.99 -73.67
C LYS A 4 -7.65 -4.12 -72.69
N SER A 5 -8.33 -3.97 -71.53
CA SER A 5 -9.66 -3.38 -71.16
C SER A 5 -10.84 -4.08 -71.87
N TYR A 6 -11.92 -4.64 -71.29
CA TYR A 6 -12.50 -4.82 -69.93
C TYR A 6 -13.69 -5.84 -69.99
N ASN A 7 -14.12 -6.37 -68.81
CA ASN A 7 -15.44 -6.96 -68.43
C ASN A 7 -15.72 -8.47 -68.69
N ILE A 8 -16.35 -9.30 -67.83
CA ILE A 8 -16.95 -9.25 -66.47
C ILE A 8 -17.31 -10.72 -66.04
N VAL A 9 -17.24 -11.03 -64.73
CA VAL A 9 -17.97 -12.10 -63.97
C VAL A 9 -17.39 -13.53 -63.78
N LYS A 10 -17.21 -13.87 -62.48
CA LYS A 10 -17.13 -15.20 -61.78
C LYS A 10 -15.91 -16.08 -62.14
N ILE A 11 -15.09 -16.59 -61.21
CA ILE A 11 -15.40 -17.35 -59.98
C ILE A 11 -14.26 -17.17 -58.96
N ILE A 12 -14.62 -16.77 -57.74
CA ILE A 12 -13.84 -16.95 -56.50
C ILE A 12 -14.16 -18.35 -55.96
N CYS A 13 -13.20 -18.96 -55.26
CA CYS A 13 -13.27 -20.21 -54.45
C CYS A 13 -12.63 -21.46 -55.07
N VAL A 14 -11.29 -21.53 -55.09
CA VAL A 14 -10.57 -22.81 -54.96
C VAL A 14 -9.25 -22.58 -54.20
N SER A 15 -9.32 -22.23 -52.91
CA SER A 15 -8.13 -22.23 -52.03
C SER A 15 -8.45 -22.21 -50.53
N LEU A 16 -9.71 -22.47 -50.13
CA LEU A 16 -10.12 -22.49 -48.71
C LEU A 16 -10.82 -23.78 -48.24
N LEU A 17 -10.80 -24.87 -49.04
CA LEU A 17 -11.57 -26.08 -48.73
C LEU A 17 -10.78 -27.25 -48.10
N PHE A 18 -9.48 -27.12 -47.85
CA PHE A 18 -8.68 -28.21 -47.27
C PHE A 18 -8.47 -28.14 -45.75
N PHE A 19 -8.96 -27.09 -45.08
CA PHE A 19 -8.84 -26.93 -43.62
C PHE A 19 -10.08 -27.42 -42.82
N LEU A 20 -11.05 -28.06 -43.47
CA LEU A 20 -12.33 -28.46 -42.85
C LEU A 20 -12.48 -29.95 -42.51
N LEU A 21 -11.44 -30.78 -42.66
CA LEU A 21 -11.57 -32.25 -42.55
C LEU A 21 -10.94 -32.89 -41.32
N PHE A 22 -10.30 -32.12 -40.42
CA PHE A 22 -9.80 -32.67 -39.16
C PHE A 22 -10.76 -32.37 -38.01
N PRO A 23 -11.10 -33.37 -37.18
CA PRO A 23 -11.99 -33.18 -36.04
C PRO A 23 -11.37 -32.19 -35.06
N LYS A 24 -12.22 -31.36 -34.44
CA LYS A 24 -11.75 -30.38 -33.47
C LYS A 24 -11.48 -31.09 -32.14
N THR A 25 -10.20 -31.16 -31.76
CA THR A 25 -9.77 -31.59 -30.44
C THR A 25 -10.00 -30.47 -29.43
N THR A 26 -10.41 -30.82 -28.21
CA THR A 26 -10.10 -29.95 -27.07
C THR A 26 -8.63 -30.19 -26.71
N ASP A 27 -7.76 -29.22 -27.00
CA ASP A 27 -6.30 -29.40 -26.89
C ASP A 27 -5.80 -29.64 -25.45
N ALA A 28 -6.66 -29.46 -24.43
CA ALA A 28 -6.33 -29.68 -23.04
C ALA A 28 -6.88 -31.04 -22.54
N TYR A 29 -5.99 -31.85 -21.95
CA TYR A 29 -6.41 -33.02 -21.17
C TYR A 29 -7.05 -32.58 -19.85
N ILE A 30 -8.13 -33.26 -19.47
CA ILE A 30 -8.71 -33.23 -18.14
C ILE A 30 -7.97 -34.29 -17.30
N ASP A 31 -7.22 -33.81 -16.32
CA ASP A 31 -6.55 -34.67 -15.35
C ASP A 31 -7.56 -35.19 -14.32
N LEU A 32 -7.65 -36.51 -14.16
CA LEU A 32 -8.45 -37.16 -13.11
C LEU A 32 -7.59 -37.75 -11.98
N SER A 33 -6.34 -37.30 -11.84
CA SER A 33 -5.52 -37.65 -10.67
C SER A 33 -6.13 -37.11 -9.38
N THR A 34 -5.96 -37.83 -8.28
CA THR A 34 -6.40 -37.37 -6.95
C THR A 34 -5.28 -36.63 -6.25
N TYR A 35 -5.62 -35.53 -5.58
CA TYR A 35 -4.72 -34.67 -4.84
C TYR A 35 -5.21 -34.46 -3.41
N LYS A 36 -4.26 -34.31 -2.49
CA LYS A 36 -4.50 -33.72 -1.17
C LYS A 36 -3.96 -32.30 -1.14
N LEU A 37 -4.70 -31.38 -0.55
CA LEU A 37 -4.30 -29.99 -0.36
C LEU A 37 -4.03 -29.73 1.11
N TYR A 38 -2.78 -29.40 1.43
CA TYR A 38 -2.29 -29.13 2.78
C TYR A 38 -2.20 -27.62 2.98
N THR A 39 -2.80 -27.08 4.03
CA THR A 39 -2.72 -25.64 4.34
C THR A 39 -1.38 -25.24 4.96
N GLY A 40 -1.22 -23.94 5.24
CA GLY A 40 -0.22 -23.47 6.20
C GLY A 40 -0.45 -24.01 7.62
N LYS A 41 0.46 -23.65 8.52
CA LYS A 41 0.50 -24.16 9.89
C LYS A 41 -0.33 -23.28 10.85
N PHE A 42 -0.97 -23.91 11.81
CA PHE A 42 -1.69 -23.31 12.93
C PHE A 42 -1.05 -23.76 14.24
N SER A 43 -0.98 -22.86 15.22
CA SER A 43 -0.30 -23.15 16.47
C SER A 43 -1.31 -23.61 17.53
N GLY A 44 -1.26 -24.89 17.85
CA GLY A 44 -2.18 -25.58 18.74
C GLY A 44 -3.44 -26.10 18.06
N GLU A 45 -3.97 -27.18 18.64
CA GLU A 45 -5.14 -27.91 18.14
C GLU A 45 -6.39 -27.03 18.08
N ILE A 46 -6.62 -26.17 19.07
CA ILE A 46 -7.79 -25.28 19.15
C ILE A 46 -7.85 -24.36 17.93
N GLN A 47 -6.73 -23.76 17.53
CA GLN A 47 -6.68 -22.87 16.36
C GLN A 47 -6.92 -23.64 15.07
N ALA A 48 -6.34 -24.82 14.93
CA ALA A 48 -6.54 -25.67 13.77
C ALA A 48 -7.99 -26.14 13.64
N ASN A 49 -8.62 -26.52 14.75
CA ASN A 49 -10.02 -26.92 14.79
C ASN A 49 -10.95 -25.75 14.44
N ALA A 50 -10.69 -24.55 14.99
CA ALA A 50 -11.44 -23.34 14.64
C ALA A 50 -11.30 -22.99 13.15
N ALA A 51 -10.09 -23.09 12.60
CA ALA A 51 -9.83 -22.89 11.19
C ALA A 51 -10.55 -23.92 10.31
N LEU A 52 -10.57 -25.20 10.70
CA LEU A 52 -11.29 -26.25 9.99
C LEU A 52 -12.81 -26.00 10.00
N ASN A 53 -13.38 -25.65 11.15
CA ASN A 53 -14.81 -25.34 11.27
C ASN A 53 -15.18 -24.13 10.42
N LYS A 54 -14.34 -23.10 10.40
CA LYS A 54 -14.52 -21.93 9.56
C LYS A 54 -14.51 -22.31 8.08
N LEU A 55 -13.50 -23.06 7.64
CA LEU A 55 -13.40 -23.56 6.26
C LEU A 55 -14.68 -24.29 5.85
N HIS A 56 -15.14 -25.22 6.69
CA HIS A 56 -16.35 -25.98 6.42
C HIS A 56 -17.59 -25.08 6.30
N SER A 57 -17.79 -24.16 7.25
CA SER A 57 -18.96 -23.27 7.26
C SER A 57 -19.04 -22.30 6.08
N GLU A 58 -17.90 -21.91 5.51
CA GLU A 58 -17.85 -20.89 4.45
C GLU A 58 -17.70 -21.48 3.04
N THR A 59 -17.33 -22.77 2.91
CA THR A 59 -17.02 -23.38 1.60
C THR A 59 -17.67 -24.74 1.37
N GLU A 60 -18.29 -25.33 2.40
CA GLU A 60 -18.75 -26.73 2.43
C GLU A 60 -17.63 -27.77 2.25
N TRP A 61 -16.37 -27.32 2.14
CA TRP A 61 -15.25 -28.24 2.02
C TRP A 61 -15.07 -29.02 3.32
N THR A 62 -14.73 -30.30 3.16
CA THR A 62 -14.43 -31.19 4.27
C THR A 62 -12.92 -31.44 4.31
N GLY A 63 -12.41 -31.71 5.51
CA GLY A 63 -11.00 -31.92 5.73
C GLY A 63 -10.74 -32.36 7.17
N LYS A 64 -9.47 -32.58 7.49
CA LYS A 64 -9.02 -32.95 8.83
C LYS A 64 -7.80 -32.11 9.19
N TYR A 65 -7.65 -31.73 10.46
CA TYR A 65 -6.37 -31.21 10.93
C TYR A 65 -5.48 -32.36 11.40
N GLN A 66 -4.17 -32.22 11.24
CA GLN A 66 -3.20 -33.20 11.71
C GLN A 66 -1.93 -32.51 12.25
N PRO A 67 -1.23 -33.11 13.22
CA PRO A 67 0.04 -32.60 13.72
C PRO A 67 1.12 -32.61 12.62
N THR A 68 2.00 -31.61 12.63
CA THR A 68 3.11 -31.50 11.66
C THR A 68 4.42 -32.05 12.19
N GLY A 69 4.50 -32.41 13.49
CA GLY A 69 5.75 -32.74 14.17
C GLY A 69 6.69 -31.53 14.38
N THR A 70 6.21 -30.31 14.13
CA THR A 70 6.95 -29.06 14.40
C THR A 70 6.28 -28.27 15.51
N TYR A 71 7.07 -27.48 16.24
CA TYR A 71 6.62 -26.75 17.41
C TYR A 71 6.93 -25.25 17.30
N GLU A 72 6.09 -24.42 17.89
CA GLU A 72 6.33 -23.01 18.11
C GLU A 72 6.63 -22.74 19.59
N GLU A 73 7.64 -21.92 19.88
CA GLU A 73 8.17 -21.73 21.23
C GLU A 73 7.60 -20.48 21.91
N TYR A 74 7.45 -20.55 23.22
CA TYR A 74 7.07 -19.39 24.05
C TYR A 74 8.31 -18.62 24.51
N TYR A 75 8.25 -17.31 24.38
CA TYR A 75 9.31 -16.38 24.74
C TYR A 75 8.86 -15.39 25.81
N GLN A 76 9.80 -14.88 26.60
CA GLN A 76 9.56 -13.78 27.52
C GLN A 76 10.41 -12.59 27.12
N ILE A 77 9.78 -11.42 27.00
CA ILE A 77 10.43 -10.16 26.60
C ILE A 77 10.72 -9.35 27.85
N GLN A 78 11.90 -8.74 27.92
CA GLN A 78 12.34 -7.94 29.05
C GLN A 78 12.91 -6.61 28.56
N SER A 79 12.50 -5.50 29.19
CA SER A 79 13.09 -4.18 28.90
C SER A 79 14.50 -4.05 29.49
N SER A 80 15.23 -3.01 29.08
CA SER A 80 16.32 -2.47 29.87
C SER A 80 15.84 -1.93 31.22
N GLU A 81 16.79 -1.59 32.09
CA GLU A 81 16.51 -0.97 33.38
C GLU A 81 15.91 0.44 33.23
N ILE A 82 14.94 0.76 34.08
CA ILE A 82 14.20 2.02 34.14
C ILE A 82 14.35 2.59 35.55
N PHE A 83 14.95 3.77 35.68
CA PHE A 83 15.35 4.32 36.99
C PHE A 83 14.22 5.03 37.77
N ASP A 84 13.04 5.20 37.17
CA ASP A 84 11.88 5.80 37.83
C ASP A 84 10.68 4.85 37.85
N GLN A 85 10.05 4.70 39.02
CA GLN A 85 8.92 3.78 39.20
C GLN A 85 7.67 4.26 38.46
N GLY A 86 7.43 5.57 38.43
CA GLY A 86 6.30 6.17 37.70
C GLY A 86 6.42 5.90 36.21
N HIS A 87 7.61 6.12 35.66
CA HIS A 87 7.95 5.82 34.29
C HIS A 87 7.82 4.32 33.99
N ALA A 88 8.32 3.43 34.85
CA ALA A 88 8.18 1.98 34.65
C ALA A 88 6.71 1.53 34.61
N LYS A 89 5.84 2.09 35.47
CA LYS A 89 4.39 1.85 35.43
C LYS A 89 3.75 2.38 34.15
N ASN A 90 4.17 3.56 33.69
CA ASN A 90 3.68 4.13 32.43
C ASN A 90 4.09 3.25 31.23
N VAL A 91 5.36 2.86 31.15
CA VAL A 91 5.88 1.94 30.12
C VAL A 91 5.13 0.61 30.15
N LEU A 92 4.86 0.03 31.33
CA LEU A 92 4.05 -1.19 31.45
C LEU A 92 2.64 -1.01 30.88
N ASN A 93 1.95 0.06 31.25
CA ASN A 93 0.59 0.33 30.78
C ASN A 93 0.55 0.56 29.26
N GLN A 94 1.51 1.32 28.73
CA GLN A 94 1.64 1.56 27.30
C GLN A 94 2.00 0.27 26.55
N PHE A 95 2.93 -0.54 27.08
CA PHE A 95 3.31 -1.83 26.49
C PHE A 95 2.08 -2.73 26.38
N THR A 96 1.35 -2.92 27.48
CA THR A 96 0.19 -3.80 27.52
C THR A 96 -0.92 -3.32 26.57
N THR A 97 -1.22 -2.02 26.59
CA THR A 97 -2.30 -1.44 25.76
C THR A 97 -1.96 -1.43 24.27
N SER A 98 -0.72 -1.08 23.89
CA SER A 98 -0.31 -0.96 22.48
C SER A 98 -0.01 -2.31 21.83
N THR A 99 0.58 -3.25 22.59
CA THR A 99 0.97 -4.55 22.06
C THR A 99 -0.12 -5.60 22.23
N GLY A 100 -1.01 -5.44 23.22
CA GLY A 100 -1.94 -6.49 23.68
C GLY A 100 -1.26 -7.60 24.48
N ILE A 101 0.04 -7.46 24.78
CA ILE A 101 0.83 -8.47 25.50
C ILE A 101 0.75 -8.16 27.01
N PRO A 102 0.21 -9.07 27.84
CA PRO A 102 0.22 -8.89 29.28
C PRO A 102 1.66 -8.83 29.82
N ALA A 103 1.94 -7.91 30.73
CA ALA A 103 3.25 -7.74 31.34
C ALA A 103 3.13 -7.36 32.82
N TYR A 104 4.26 -7.34 33.51
CA TYR A 104 4.40 -6.83 34.86
C TYR A 104 5.76 -6.12 34.99
N TYR A 105 5.93 -5.29 36.01
CA TYR A 105 7.22 -4.68 36.31
C TYR A 105 7.78 -5.22 37.63
N VAL A 106 9.10 -5.30 37.72
CA VAL A 106 9.83 -5.75 38.92
C VAL A 106 10.85 -4.69 39.33
N GLY A 107 11.11 -4.56 40.64
CA GLY A 107 12.20 -3.74 41.16
C GLY A 107 13.54 -4.46 41.05
N LEU A 108 14.60 -3.70 40.81
CA LEU A 108 15.98 -4.16 40.66
C LEU A 108 16.85 -3.57 41.79
N GLY A 109 17.75 -4.39 42.33
CA GLY A 109 18.68 -3.99 43.40
C GLY A 109 18.05 -3.93 44.80
N ASP A 110 18.74 -3.25 45.71
CA ASP A 110 18.33 -3.12 47.11
C ASP A 110 17.13 -2.19 47.29
N LYS A 111 16.34 -2.45 48.33
CA LYS A 111 15.22 -1.59 48.74
C LYS A 111 15.76 -0.29 49.33
N LEU A 112 15.32 0.84 48.80
CA LEU A 112 15.66 2.18 49.26
C LEU A 112 14.46 2.85 49.93
N LEU A 113 14.70 3.60 51.01
CA LEU A 113 13.67 4.42 51.68
C LEU A 113 13.49 5.76 50.98
N TYR A 114 12.25 6.25 50.97
CA TYR A 114 11.95 7.64 50.62
C TYR A 114 12.11 8.56 51.83
N TYR A 115 12.57 9.79 51.59
CA TYR A 115 12.76 10.83 52.60
C TYR A 115 12.12 12.15 52.15
N GLN A 116 11.76 13.03 53.09
CA GLN A 116 11.39 14.41 52.80
C GLN A 116 12.43 15.37 53.35
N LEU A 117 12.83 16.34 52.54
CA LEU A 117 13.64 17.49 52.94
C LEU A 117 12.73 18.56 53.54
N ILE A 118 13.12 19.13 54.67
CA ILE A 118 12.36 20.17 55.40
C ILE A 118 13.33 21.31 55.73
N THR A 119 13.07 22.51 55.24
CA THR A 119 13.98 23.67 55.42
C THR A 119 13.72 24.43 56.72
N GLY A 120 14.51 25.45 57.01
CA GLY A 120 14.09 26.56 57.88
C GLY A 120 13.03 27.46 57.19
N GLY A 121 12.66 28.56 57.86
CA GLY A 121 11.73 29.56 57.31
C GLY A 121 12.44 30.62 56.45
N PHE A 122 11.90 30.91 55.28
CA PHE A 122 12.32 31.97 54.38
C PHE A 122 11.33 33.13 54.42
N SER A 123 11.81 34.37 54.33
CA SER A 123 10.93 35.54 54.31
C SER A 123 10.38 35.79 52.91
N GLY A 124 9.07 36.02 52.81
CA GLY A 124 8.39 36.34 51.55
C GLY A 124 8.06 35.12 50.67
N GLU A 125 6.80 35.03 50.25
CA GLU A 125 6.29 33.90 49.48
C GLU A 125 6.95 33.76 48.10
N GLU A 126 7.22 34.89 47.43
CA GLU A 126 7.79 34.91 46.09
C GLU A 126 9.23 34.39 46.07
N THR A 127 10.01 34.74 47.11
CA THR A 127 11.36 34.19 47.30
C THR A 127 11.32 32.67 47.44
N VAL A 128 10.33 32.13 48.16
CA VAL A 128 10.19 30.68 48.32
C VAL A 128 9.83 29.98 47.02
N LYS A 129 8.97 30.58 46.19
CA LYS A 129 8.67 30.07 44.85
C LYS A 129 9.92 30.02 43.97
N GLN A 130 10.76 31.05 44.01
CA GLN A 130 12.04 31.09 43.30
C GLN A 130 13.01 30.00 43.79
N ILE A 131 13.10 29.80 45.12
CA ILE A 131 13.95 28.74 45.70
C ILE A 131 13.46 27.35 45.28
N LEU A 132 12.14 27.11 45.27
CA LEU A 132 11.57 25.83 44.80
C LEU A 132 11.89 25.57 43.33
N GLN A 133 11.78 26.60 42.48
CA GLN A 133 12.12 26.49 41.07
C GLN A 133 13.62 26.18 40.87
N ALA A 134 14.50 26.83 41.64
CA ALA A 134 15.93 26.56 41.62
C ALA A 134 16.26 25.14 42.13
N LEU A 135 15.61 24.69 43.21
CA LEU A 135 15.76 23.33 43.74
C LEU A 135 15.41 22.29 42.66
N GLU A 136 14.27 22.45 42.00
CA GLU A 136 13.83 21.54 40.94
C GLU A 136 14.82 21.55 39.76
N THR A 137 15.23 22.74 39.32
CA THR A 137 16.14 22.90 38.18
C THR A 137 17.52 22.29 38.43
N GLU A 138 18.10 22.50 39.62
CA GLU A 138 19.45 22.05 39.93
C GLU A 138 19.52 20.60 40.42
N THR A 139 18.47 20.15 41.11
CA THR A 139 18.50 18.85 41.80
C THR A 139 17.55 17.82 41.22
N GLY A 140 16.48 18.25 40.53
CA GLY A 140 15.35 17.42 40.13
C GLY A 140 14.34 17.17 41.27
N ILE A 141 14.57 17.75 42.45
CA ILE A 141 13.72 17.58 43.61
C ILE A 141 12.62 18.64 43.59
N THR A 142 11.37 18.19 43.58
CA THR A 142 10.21 19.06 43.68
C THR A 142 9.72 19.15 45.13
N GLY A 143 8.88 20.14 45.43
CA GLY A 143 8.35 20.33 46.77
C GLY A 143 7.23 21.36 46.80
N ASN A 144 6.69 21.52 48.00
CA ASN A 144 5.72 22.55 48.34
C ASN A 144 6.28 23.44 49.45
N TYR A 145 5.55 24.49 49.79
CA TYR A 145 5.87 25.32 50.94
C TYR A 145 4.65 25.51 51.85
N VAL A 146 4.90 25.78 53.12
CA VAL A 146 3.90 26.06 54.14
C VAL A 146 4.24 27.36 54.85
N GLY A 147 3.24 28.19 55.12
CA GLY A 147 3.42 29.40 55.94
C GLY A 147 3.70 29.05 57.40
N ILE A 148 4.61 29.77 58.04
CA ILE A 148 4.97 29.59 59.45
C ILE A 148 4.92 30.94 60.18
N GLY A 149 4.32 30.96 61.36
CA GLY A 149 4.10 32.18 62.15
C GLY A 149 2.66 32.69 62.10
N GLU A 150 2.47 33.96 62.49
CA GLU A 150 1.16 34.60 62.45
C GLU A 150 0.74 34.95 61.03
N LYS A 151 -0.57 34.82 60.78
CA LYS A 151 -1.17 35.16 59.50
C LYS A 151 -1.53 36.64 59.49
N LEU A 152 -1.04 37.39 58.51
CA LEU A 152 -1.24 38.83 58.39
C LEU A 152 -2.10 39.18 57.16
N ASP A 153 -2.83 40.29 57.23
CA ASP A 153 -3.63 40.79 56.12
C ASP A 153 -2.83 41.71 55.19
N TYR A 154 -3.21 41.72 53.91
CA TYR A 154 -2.71 42.67 52.93
C TYR A 154 -3.55 43.95 52.89
N TYR A 155 -2.89 45.09 52.74
CA TYR A 155 -3.52 46.41 52.66
C TYR A 155 -3.02 47.23 51.46
N GLN A 156 -3.85 48.12 50.95
CA GLN A 156 -3.46 49.13 49.97
C GLN A 156 -3.49 50.52 50.60
N ILE A 157 -2.43 51.29 50.39
CA ILE A 157 -2.28 52.68 50.85
C ILE A 157 -2.70 53.59 49.70
N ILE A 158 -3.57 54.56 49.97
CA ILE A 158 -4.22 55.42 48.96
C ILE A 158 -4.05 56.88 49.36
N SER A 159 -3.38 57.67 48.52
CA SER A 159 -3.19 59.11 48.77
C SER A 159 -4.43 59.95 48.44
N GLY A 160 -4.41 61.23 48.81
CA GLY A 160 -5.27 62.26 48.22
C GLY A 160 -4.87 62.60 46.77
N GLY A 161 -5.67 63.42 46.10
CA GLY A 161 -5.42 63.82 44.70
C GLY A 161 -4.40 64.95 44.55
N PHE A 162 -3.46 64.79 43.63
CA PHE A 162 -2.43 65.75 43.25
C PHE A 162 -2.72 66.38 41.89
N ASN A 163 -2.44 67.67 41.73
CA ASN A 163 -2.71 68.37 40.47
C ASN A 163 -1.63 68.05 39.42
N GLY A 164 -2.06 67.56 38.26
CA GLY A 164 -1.20 67.23 37.12
C GLY A 164 -0.48 65.88 37.23
N GLU A 165 -0.34 65.21 36.09
CA GLU A 165 0.25 63.87 36.01
C GLU A 165 1.73 63.85 36.38
N THR A 166 2.48 64.88 35.97
CA THR A 166 3.91 65.02 36.26
C THR A 166 4.18 65.03 37.76
N THR A 167 3.36 65.77 38.52
CA THR A 167 3.44 65.84 39.99
C THR A 167 3.23 64.46 40.61
N ALA A 168 2.22 63.73 40.15
CA ALA A 168 1.94 62.38 40.65
C ALA A 168 3.07 61.38 40.34
N LYS A 169 3.71 61.48 39.17
CA LYS A 169 4.89 60.68 38.82
C LYS A 169 6.08 60.96 39.75
N GLN A 170 6.34 62.23 40.06
CA GLN A 170 7.40 62.62 40.98
C GLN A 170 7.13 62.10 42.40
N ILE A 171 5.89 62.23 42.88
CA ILE A 171 5.48 61.73 44.20
C ILE A 171 5.58 60.21 44.27
N LEU A 172 5.22 59.52 43.19
CA LEU A 172 5.33 58.06 43.11
C LEU A 172 6.79 57.60 43.29
N GLU A 173 7.72 58.26 42.61
CA GLU A 173 9.15 57.96 42.71
C GLU A 173 9.69 58.23 44.12
N GLN A 174 9.30 59.36 44.72
CA GLN A 174 9.64 59.70 46.10
C GLN A 174 9.05 58.69 47.11
N PHE A 175 7.82 58.24 46.90
CA PHE A 175 7.17 57.24 47.74
C PHE A 175 7.93 55.92 47.71
N LYS A 176 8.28 55.42 46.52
CA LYS A 176 9.05 54.19 46.36
C LYS A 176 10.43 54.30 47.02
N ASN A 177 11.16 55.38 46.77
CA ASN A 177 12.51 55.56 47.31
C ASN A 177 12.55 55.68 48.84
N SER A 178 11.54 56.32 49.44
CA SER A 178 11.48 56.51 50.90
C SER A 178 10.95 55.28 51.65
N THR A 179 10.00 54.55 51.05
CA THR A 179 9.30 53.46 51.75
C THR A 179 9.76 52.07 51.32
N GLY A 180 10.34 51.94 50.12
CA GLY A 180 10.57 50.65 49.45
C GLY A 180 9.28 50.01 48.92
N ILE A 181 8.12 50.67 49.06
CA ILE A 181 6.83 50.16 48.65
C ILE A 181 6.58 50.59 47.21
N ASN A 182 6.29 49.61 46.35
CA ASN A 182 5.87 49.89 44.99
C ASN A 182 4.44 50.47 44.97
N ALA A 183 4.18 51.33 44.01
CA ALA A 183 2.90 51.99 43.85
C ALA A 183 2.66 52.35 42.38
N SER A 184 1.46 52.80 42.09
CA SER A 184 1.03 53.35 40.81
C SER A 184 0.26 54.65 41.04
N TYR A 185 -0.05 55.38 39.97
CA TYR A 185 -0.94 56.54 40.04
C TYR A 185 -2.16 56.34 39.13
N VAL A 186 -3.29 56.91 39.54
CA VAL A 186 -4.57 56.81 38.83
C VAL A 186 -5.21 58.19 38.68
N GLY A 187 -5.87 58.44 37.55
CA GLY A 187 -6.57 59.70 37.30
C GLY A 187 -7.83 59.86 38.16
N LEU A 188 -8.13 61.10 38.54
CA LEU A 188 -9.31 61.48 39.30
C LEU A 188 -10.16 62.50 38.55
N GLY A 189 -11.47 62.29 38.58
CA GLY A 189 -12.45 63.19 37.97
C GLY A 189 -12.69 62.91 36.49
N GLU A 190 -13.18 63.92 35.77
CA GLU A 190 -13.47 63.81 34.35
C GLU A 190 -12.20 63.81 33.51
N LYS A 191 -12.24 63.02 32.43
CA LYS A 191 -11.14 62.90 31.48
C LYS A 191 -11.26 64.02 30.44
N LEU A 192 -10.24 64.86 30.34
CA LEU A 192 -10.21 66.04 29.47
C LEU A 192 -9.32 65.84 28.24
N ASN A 193 -9.59 66.58 27.17
CA ASN A 193 -8.79 66.57 25.93
C ASN A 193 -7.64 67.58 26.00
N TYR A 194 -6.52 67.23 25.36
CA TYR A 194 -5.46 68.18 25.07
C TYR A 194 -5.71 68.89 23.74
N TYR A 195 -5.54 70.21 23.72
CA TYR A 195 -5.74 71.06 22.56
C TYR A 195 -4.47 71.83 22.20
N GLN A 196 -4.26 72.08 20.91
CA GLN A 196 -3.22 72.96 20.40
C GLN A 196 -3.85 74.24 19.85
N ILE A 197 -3.40 75.39 20.35
CA ILE A 197 -3.81 76.72 19.88
C ILE A 197 -2.93 77.11 18.69
N ILE A 198 -3.53 77.65 17.63
CA ILE A 198 -2.87 77.92 16.35
C ILE A 198 -3.23 79.33 15.88
N SER A 199 -2.24 80.21 15.72
CA SER A 199 -2.46 81.58 15.22
C SER A 199 -2.64 81.64 13.70
N GLY A 200 -3.02 82.80 13.17
CA GLY A 200 -2.79 83.17 11.77
C GLY A 200 -1.30 83.38 11.46
N GLY A 201 -0.98 83.70 10.21
CA GLY A 201 0.39 83.97 9.77
C GLY A 201 0.83 85.41 10.02
N PHE A 202 2.01 85.60 10.60
CA PHE A 202 2.67 86.89 10.82
C PHE A 202 3.80 87.11 9.82
N SER A 203 3.95 88.32 9.29
CA SER A 203 5.04 88.67 8.38
C SER A 203 6.31 88.99 9.16
N GLY A 204 7.43 88.39 8.74
CA GLY A 204 8.74 88.60 9.37
C GLY A 204 9.00 87.68 10.57
N GLN A 205 10.16 87.03 10.58
CA GLN A 205 10.52 86.06 11.61
C GLN A 205 10.73 86.70 12.98
N ALA A 206 11.49 87.81 13.04
CA ALA A 206 11.80 88.51 14.30
C ALA A 206 10.52 88.94 15.06
N ARG A 207 9.58 89.55 14.34
CA ARG A 207 8.28 89.93 14.90
C ARG A 207 7.49 88.73 15.42
N THR A 208 7.55 87.59 14.74
CA THR A 208 6.84 86.37 15.18
C THR A 208 7.43 85.84 16.48
N ILE A 209 8.75 85.90 16.64
CA ILE A 209 9.44 85.51 17.89
C ILE A 209 8.99 86.41 19.04
N GLU A 210 8.94 87.72 18.83
CA GLU A 210 8.46 88.67 19.85
C GLU A 210 7.04 88.36 20.31
N ILE A 211 6.12 88.11 19.37
CA ILE A 211 4.73 87.74 19.66
C ILE A 211 4.65 86.42 20.43
N MET A 212 5.45 85.43 20.05
CA MET A 212 5.48 84.11 20.72
C MET A 212 5.99 84.22 22.16
N GLU A 213 7.05 85.00 22.40
CA GLU A 213 7.56 85.23 23.75
C GLU A 213 6.56 86.01 24.61
N GLN A 214 5.85 86.97 24.01
CA GLN A 214 4.76 87.68 24.70
C GLN A 214 3.60 86.72 25.04
N PHE A 215 3.18 85.86 24.11
CA PHE A 215 2.16 84.83 24.36
C PHE A 215 2.51 83.96 25.56
N LYS A 216 3.76 83.49 25.64
CA LYS A 216 4.24 82.67 26.76
C LYS A 216 4.19 83.42 28.09
N ARG A 217 4.65 84.68 28.14
CA ARG A 217 4.65 85.48 29.37
C ARG A 217 3.24 85.78 29.89
N GLU A 218 2.30 86.13 29.02
CA GLU A 218 0.95 86.53 29.43
C GLU A 218 0.04 85.34 29.73
N THR A 219 0.21 84.23 29.01
CA THR A 219 -0.67 83.07 29.16
C THR A 219 -0.10 82.00 30.08
N GLY A 220 1.23 81.94 30.23
CA GLY A 220 1.95 80.82 30.85
C GLY A 220 2.06 79.59 29.94
N ILE A 221 1.58 79.67 28.70
CA ILE A 221 1.52 78.55 27.75
C ILE A 221 2.76 78.60 26.85
N GLY A 222 3.52 77.51 26.82
CA GLY A 222 4.63 77.37 25.88
C GLY A 222 4.15 77.36 24.43
N ALA A 223 4.93 77.93 23.51
CA ALA A 223 4.62 77.95 22.08
C ALA A 223 5.90 77.86 21.24
N PHE A 224 5.73 77.54 19.96
CA PHE A 224 6.75 77.55 18.92
C PHE A 224 6.16 78.14 17.63
N TYR A 225 7.00 78.59 16.70
CA TYR A 225 6.54 79.10 15.41
C TYR A 225 6.99 78.19 14.26
N ILE A 226 6.24 78.19 13.16
CA ILE A 226 6.53 77.46 11.92
C ILE A 226 6.45 78.40 10.72
N GLY A 227 7.23 78.15 9.67
CA GLY A 227 7.15 78.88 8.40
C GLY A 227 5.90 78.51 7.59
N LEU A 228 5.30 79.48 6.90
CA LEU A 228 4.17 79.29 6.00
C LEU A 228 4.57 79.64 4.55
N GLY A 229 4.23 78.76 3.61
CA GLY A 229 4.50 78.93 2.18
C GLY A 229 5.83 78.31 1.74
N THR A 230 6.27 78.66 0.52
CA THR A 230 7.52 78.14 -0.07
C THR A 230 8.72 78.84 0.57
N PRO A 231 9.73 78.09 1.08
CA PRO A 231 10.97 78.67 1.58
C PRO A 231 11.68 79.48 0.50
N GLN A 232 12.20 80.65 0.85
CA GLN A 232 12.99 81.50 -0.04
C GLN A 232 14.42 81.61 0.49
N SER A 233 15.41 81.61 -0.40
CA SER A 233 16.80 81.84 -0.04
C SER A 233 17.04 83.30 0.36
N TYR A 234 17.91 83.50 1.34
CA TYR A 234 18.51 84.79 1.63
C TYR A 234 19.71 85.01 0.71
N TYR A 235 19.77 86.17 0.06
CA TYR A 235 20.83 86.56 -0.85
C TYR A 235 21.56 87.80 -0.35
N GLN A 236 22.88 87.85 -0.53
CA GLN A 236 23.69 89.01 -0.24
C GLN A 236 24.14 89.66 -1.54
N LEU A 237 23.90 90.96 -1.70
CA LEU A 237 24.33 91.74 -2.86
C LEU A 237 25.72 92.31 -2.62
N VAL A 238 26.59 92.28 -3.64
CA VAL A 238 27.97 92.77 -3.59
C VAL A 238 28.28 93.60 -4.83
N SER A 239 28.50 94.90 -4.64
CA SER A 239 28.80 95.84 -5.73
C SER A 239 30.20 95.67 -6.30
N GLY A 240 30.46 96.24 -7.48
CA GLY A 240 31.82 96.53 -7.95
C GLY A 240 32.51 97.55 -7.02
N GLY A 241 33.83 97.69 -7.18
CA GLY A 241 34.61 98.64 -6.38
C GLY A 241 34.41 100.10 -6.81
N PHE A 242 34.24 101.00 -5.86
CA PHE A 242 34.16 102.45 -6.04
C PHE A 242 35.43 103.12 -5.52
N SER A 243 35.95 104.14 -6.21
CA SER A 243 37.16 104.86 -5.79
C SER A 243 36.84 105.89 -4.71
N GLY A 244 37.54 105.81 -3.57
CA GLY A 244 37.39 106.73 -2.45
C GLY A 244 36.30 106.33 -1.44
N GLU A 245 36.63 106.42 -0.15
CA GLU A 245 35.76 105.98 0.94
C GLU A 245 34.51 106.84 1.09
N ALA A 246 34.66 108.17 1.16
CA ALA A 246 33.55 109.10 1.35
C ALA A 246 32.52 109.03 0.21
N ALA A 247 32.99 108.80 -1.03
CA ALA A 247 32.10 108.59 -2.18
C ALA A 247 31.29 107.29 -2.01
N THR A 248 31.94 106.21 -1.56
CA THR A 248 31.28 104.91 -1.33
C THR A 248 30.26 104.98 -0.19
N GLN A 249 30.56 105.70 0.89
CA GLN A 249 29.61 105.95 1.99
C GLN A 249 28.34 106.65 1.50
N ASN A 250 28.48 107.67 0.64
CA ASN A 250 27.34 108.38 0.08
C ASN A 250 26.51 107.45 -0.83
N ILE A 251 27.16 106.64 -1.66
CA ILE A 251 26.47 105.64 -2.49
C ILE A 251 25.71 104.61 -1.63
N LEU A 252 26.30 104.15 -0.52
CA LEU A 252 25.63 103.23 0.41
C LEU A 252 24.39 103.88 1.03
N GLN A 253 24.47 105.12 1.51
CA GLN A 253 23.30 105.82 2.06
C GLN A 253 22.18 105.99 1.03
N GLN A 254 22.53 106.28 -0.22
CA GLN A 254 21.56 106.35 -1.31
C GLN A 254 20.93 104.98 -1.60
N PHE A 255 21.73 103.91 -1.63
CA PHE A 255 21.28 102.53 -1.82
C PHE A 255 20.28 102.13 -0.73
N GLU A 256 20.63 102.32 0.55
CA GLU A 256 19.77 101.95 1.66
C GLU A 256 18.45 102.73 1.64
N LYS A 257 18.51 104.04 1.37
CA LYS A 257 17.31 104.89 1.33
C LYS A 257 16.39 104.54 0.16
N ALA A 258 16.95 104.23 -1.01
CA ALA A 258 16.18 103.93 -2.21
C ALA A 258 15.56 102.52 -2.18
N THR A 259 16.25 101.55 -1.59
CA THR A 259 15.86 100.14 -1.66
C THR A 259 15.27 99.60 -0.35
N GLY A 260 15.55 100.27 0.77
CA GLY A 260 15.30 99.74 2.12
C GLY A 260 16.26 98.62 2.52
N ILE A 261 17.20 98.23 1.65
CA ILE A 261 18.16 97.17 1.90
C ILE A 261 19.34 97.76 2.64
N LYS A 262 19.56 97.30 3.87
CA LYS A 262 20.72 97.69 4.68
C LYS A 262 22.00 97.08 4.14
N GLY A 263 23.12 97.76 4.36
CA GLY A 263 24.41 97.28 3.91
C GLY A 263 25.58 97.94 4.62
N SER A 264 26.76 97.50 4.26
CA SER A 264 28.05 98.03 4.71
C SER A 264 28.97 98.18 3.51
N TYR A 265 30.10 98.86 3.67
CA TYR A 265 31.13 98.90 2.63
C TYR A 265 32.46 98.37 3.16
N VAL A 266 33.26 97.76 2.30
CA VAL A 266 34.52 97.09 2.64
C VAL A 266 35.63 97.55 1.70
N PHE A 267 36.82 97.83 2.25
CA PHE A 267 38.01 98.19 1.47
C PHE A 267 38.57 96.99 0.70
N ILE A 268 38.90 97.18 -0.58
CA ILE A 268 39.39 96.11 -1.47
C ILE A 268 40.75 96.39 -2.12
N GLY A 269 41.49 97.41 -1.65
CA GLY A 269 42.81 97.78 -2.18
C GLY A 269 42.77 98.90 -3.24
N ASN A 270 43.91 99.53 -3.49
CA ASN A 270 44.09 100.63 -4.45
C ASN A 270 43.06 101.79 -4.30
N ASN A 271 42.75 102.18 -3.05
CA ASN A 271 41.75 103.19 -2.71
C ASN A 271 40.33 102.89 -3.24
N ARG A 272 39.94 101.61 -3.32
CA ARG A 272 38.61 101.17 -3.75
C ARG A 272 37.84 100.43 -2.67
N TYR A 273 36.52 100.59 -2.65
CA TYR A 273 35.61 99.97 -1.68
C TYR A 273 34.40 99.34 -2.37
N GLN A 274 33.89 98.21 -1.86
CA GLN A 274 32.67 97.54 -2.32
C GLN A 274 31.56 97.66 -1.30
N ILE A 275 30.31 97.81 -1.74
CA ILE A 275 29.14 97.73 -0.90
C ILE A 275 28.65 96.28 -0.83
N ILE A 276 28.40 95.81 0.39
CA ILE A 276 27.87 94.49 0.72
C ILE A 276 26.57 94.67 1.48
N SER A 277 25.45 94.16 0.96
CA SER A 277 24.16 94.23 1.64
C SER A 277 24.10 93.28 2.85
N GLU A 278 23.22 93.57 3.80
CA GLU A 278 22.67 92.53 4.66
C GLU A 278 21.93 91.51 3.79
N PRO A 279 21.86 90.23 4.20
CA PRO A 279 21.13 89.22 3.45
C PRO A 279 19.64 89.58 3.32
N VAL A 280 19.12 89.59 2.09
CA VAL A 280 17.71 89.88 1.80
C VAL A 280 16.97 88.61 1.39
N LEU A 281 15.74 88.44 1.85
CA LEU A 281 14.92 87.26 1.57
C LEU A 281 14.32 87.33 0.16
N GLY A 282 14.66 86.35 -0.69
CA GLY A 282 14.04 86.13 -1.99
C GLY A 282 14.59 86.99 -3.14
N ILE A 283 14.40 86.50 -4.37
CA ILE A 283 14.91 87.14 -5.59
C ILE A 283 14.27 88.51 -5.86
N LYS A 284 13.06 88.74 -5.34
CA LYS A 284 12.37 90.03 -5.49
C LYS A 284 13.18 91.16 -4.85
N GLN A 285 13.69 90.96 -3.64
CA GLN A 285 14.53 91.95 -2.96
C GLN A 285 15.91 92.09 -3.62
N VAL A 286 16.47 90.98 -4.13
CA VAL A 286 17.70 91.03 -4.94
C VAL A 286 17.52 91.91 -6.16
N ASN A 287 16.39 91.80 -6.87
CA ASN A 287 16.15 92.59 -8.07
C ASN A 287 16.02 94.08 -7.73
N ILE A 288 15.30 94.46 -6.66
CA ILE A 288 15.24 95.84 -6.17
C ILE A 288 16.64 96.40 -5.93
N GLY A 289 17.51 95.63 -5.26
CA GLY A 289 18.88 96.06 -5.01
C GLY A 289 19.74 96.14 -6.28
N ARG A 290 19.61 95.18 -7.20
CA ARG A 290 20.36 95.17 -8.47
C ARG A 290 19.96 96.32 -9.39
N ASP A 291 18.68 96.66 -9.44
CA ASP A 291 18.17 97.72 -10.30
C ASP A 291 18.74 99.09 -9.92
N PHE A 292 18.95 99.35 -8.61
CA PHE A 292 19.65 100.54 -8.13
C PHE A 292 21.08 100.66 -8.68
N PHE A 293 21.88 99.59 -8.62
CA PHE A 293 23.26 99.64 -9.10
C PHE A 293 23.34 99.70 -10.63
N LYS A 294 22.46 98.96 -11.34
CA LYS A 294 22.43 98.97 -12.80
C LYS A 294 21.97 100.29 -13.40
N SER A 295 21.00 100.97 -12.80
CA SER A 295 20.53 102.27 -13.31
C SER A 295 21.62 103.35 -13.27
N ASN A 296 22.59 103.21 -12.36
CA ASN A 296 23.78 104.06 -12.26
C ASN A 296 24.98 103.52 -13.06
N ASN A 297 24.77 102.50 -13.91
CA ASN A 297 25.79 101.82 -14.70
C ASN A 297 26.93 101.22 -13.85
N TRP A 298 26.62 100.76 -12.64
CA TRP A 298 27.56 100.11 -11.72
C TRP A 298 27.43 98.59 -11.71
N SER A 299 28.55 97.91 -11.55
CA SER A 299 28.59 96.44 -11.44
C SER A 299 27.98 95.98 -10.11
N ILE A 300 27.23 94.88 -10.17
CA ILE A 300 26.59 94.26 -9.01
C ILE A 300 26.48 92.75 -9.22
N THR A 301 26.86 92.00 -8.19
CA THR A 301 26.65 90.56 -8.10
C THR A 301 25.80 90.26 -6.87
N TYR A 302 25.27 89.04 -6.79
CA TYR A 302 24.61 88.57 -5.58
C TYR A 302 24.94 87.10 -5.37
N LYS A 303 24.97 86.68 -4.12
CA LYS A 303 25.28 85.30 -3.72
C LYS A 303 24.21 84.78 -2.78
N ASP A 304 23.79 83.53 -3.00
CA ASP A 304 22.96 82.80 -2.04
C ASP A 304 23.77 82.59 -0.75
N THR A 305 23.20 82.95 0.40
CA THR A 305 23.84 82.79 1.70
C THR A 305 23.73 81.37 2.26
N GLY A 306 22.92 80.51 1.64
CA GLY A 306 22.58 79.17 2.13
C GLY A 306 21.54 79.15 3.26
N ARG A 307 21.07 80.31 3.71
CA ARG A 307 19.98 80.43 4.69
C ARG A 307 18.64 80.54 3.95
N VAL A 308 17.60 79.90 4.47
CA VAL A 308 16.23 80.01 3.97
C VAL A 308 15.32 80.67 5.00
N GLY A 309 14.32 81.41 4.52
CA GLY A 309 13.26 82.01 5.33
C GLY A 309 11.90 81.88 4.67
N TYR A 310 10.86 82.30 5.39
CA TYR A 310 9.48 82.29 4.92
C TYR A 310 8.89 83.70 4.96
N ASP A 311 7.99 84.00 4.04
CA ASP A 311 7.30 85.29 4.00
C ASP A 311 6.38 85.49 5.21
N ARG A 312 5.83 84.38 5.75
CA ARG A 312 4.95 84.38 6.92
C ARG A 312 5.29 83.24 7.87
N TYR A 313 4.98 83.42 9.15
CA TYR A 313 5.16 82.42 10.20
C TYR A 313 3.90 82.27 11.06
N GLN A 314 3.58 81.06 11.49
CA GLN A 314 2.44 80.75 12.36
C GLN A 314 2.92 80.29 13.74
N ILE A 315 2.29 80.78 14.80
CA ILE A 315 2.56 80.34 16.18
C ILE A 315 1.62 79.20 16.54
N LYS A 316 2.17 78.14 17.14
CA LYS A 316 1.45 76.99 17.68
C LYS A 316 1.81 76.80 19.15
N SER A 317 0.82 76.61 20.01
CA SER A 317 1.09 76.29 21.42
C SER A 317 1.58 74.85 21.58
N VAL A 318 2.24 74.56 22.69
CA VAL A 318 2.28 73.20 23.23
C VAL A 318 0.85 72.73 23.53
N PRO A 319 0.57 71.43 23.51
CA PRO A 319 -0.74 70.91 23.89
C PRO A 319 -1.11 71.34 25.32
N VAL A 320 -2.33 71.85 25.52
CA VAL A 320 -2.85 72.26 26.83
C VAL A 320 -4.09 71.42 27.18
N LEU A 321 -4.20 70.99 28.44
CA LEU A 321 -5.30 70.15 28.92
C LEU A 321 -6.54 71.02 29.21
N GLY A 322 -7.68 70.65 28.65
CA GLY A 322 -8.97 71.32 28.90
C GLY A 322 -9.16 72.63 28.14
N THR A 323 -10.38 73.18 28.20
CA THR A 323 -10.77 74.37 27.45
C THR A 323 -10.36 75.69 28.11
N ASP A 324 -10.06 75.69 29.41
CA ASP A 324 -9.76 76.93 30.14
C ASP A 324 -8.45 77.57 29.68
N LEU A 325 -7.39 76.76 29.56
CA LEU A 325 -6.11 77.21 29.00
C LEU A 325 -6.23 77.53 27.51
N VAL A 326 -7.06 76.80 26.75
CA VAL A 326 -7.38 77.13 25.35
C VAL A 326 -7.99 78.52 25.26
N ASN A 327 -9.00 78.82 26.09
CA ASN A 327 -9.68 80.10 26.09
C ASN A 327 -8.72 81.23 26.49
N LYS A 328 -7.87 81.02 27.51
CA LYS A 328 -6.83 81.97 27.91
C LYS A 328 -5.88 82.29 26.74
N GLY A 329 -5.39 81.26 26.04
CA GLY A 329 -4.48 81.45 24.92
C GLY A 329 -5.14 82.05 23.67
N ARG A 330 -6.41 81.71 23.39
CA ARG A 330 -7.17 82.33 22.28
C ARG A 330 -7.44 83.80 22.53
N ASN A 331 -7.73 84.19 23.77
CA ASN A 331 -8.00 85.59 24.12
C ASN A 331 -6.77 86.47 23.87
N PHE A 332 -5.55 85.99 24.11
CA PHE A 332 -4.31 86.70 23.76
C PHE A 332 -4.28 87.13 22.28
N PHE A 333 -4.51 86.19 21.35
CA PHE A 333 -4.48 86.49 19.93
C PHE A 333 -5.67 87.37 19.50
N LYS A 334 -6.87 87.10 20.02
CA LYS A 334 -8.07 87.89 19.71
C LYS A 334 -7.96 89.34 20.17
N ASN A 335 -7.43 89.60 21.36
CA ASN A 335 -7.27 90.95 21.91
C ASN A 335 -6.32 91.82 21.09
N ASN A 336 -5.41 91.19 20.34
CA ASN A 336 -4.49 91.85 19.42
C ASN A 336 -4.99 91.87 17.96
N ASN A 337 -6.27 91.54 17.73
CA ASN A 337 -6.90 91.42 16.41
C ASN A 337 -6.19 90.42 15.47
N TRP A 338 -5.60 89.36 16.03
CA TRP A 338 -4.96 88.29 15.25
C TRP A 338 -5.87 87.07 15.13
N SER A 339 -5.86 86.44 13.95
CA SER A 339 -6.61 85.21 13.72
C SER A 339 -6.07 84.08 14.62
N VAL A 340 -6.98 83.26 15.17
CA VAL A 340 -6.63 82.12 16.02
C VAL A 340 -7.69 81.02 15.91
N THR A 341 -7.21 79.79 15.79
CA THR A 341 -8.01 78.57 15.91
C THR A 341 -7.38 77.66 16.98
N TYR A 342 -8.04 76.55 17.27
CA TYR A 342 -7.50 75.50 18.13
C TYR A 342 -8.00 74.15 17.65
N GLN A 343 -7.22 73.11 17.88
CA GLN A 343 -7.56 71.75 17.47
C GLN A 343 -7.29 70.77 18.61
N ALA A 344 -8.15 69.76 18.75
CA ALA A 344 -7.87 68.64 19.65
C ALA A 344 -6.67 67.85 19.12
N THR A 345 -5.78 67.43 20.02
CA THR A 345 -4.57 66.66 19.67
C THR A 345 -4.81 65.15 19.61
N GLY A 346 -5.98 64.69 20.07
CA GLY A 346 -6.30 63.27 20.27
C GLY A 346 -5.77 62.70 21.59
N GLN A 347 -4.92 63.43 22.31
CA GLN A 347 -4.46 63.05 23.65
C GLN A 347 -5.47 63.48 24.72
N THR A 348 -5.54 62.71 25.79
CA THR A 348 -6.47 62.93 26.92
C THR A 348 -5.73 62.79 28.26
N GLY A 349 -6.21 63.46 29.30
CA GLY A 349 -5.62 63.41 30.64
C GLY A 349 -6.62 63.81 31.72
N TYR A 350 -6.19 63.74 32.98
CA TYR A 350 -6.96 64.17 34.15
C TYR A 350 -6.31 65.38 34.80
N GLU A 351 -7.11 66.22 35.45
CA GLU A 351 -6.59 67.36 36.22
C GLU A 351 -5.88 66.91 37.50
N ARG A 352 -6.36 65.82 38.11
CA ARG A 352 -5.85 65.29 39.36
C ARG A 352 -5.53 63.81 39.27
N TYR A 353 -4.55 63.37 40.05
CA TYR A 353 -4.13 61.97 40.14
C TYR A 353 -3.88 61.55 41.60
N GLN A 354 -4.21 60.31 41.94
CA GLN A 354 -3.89 59.69 43.24
C GLN A 354 -2.76 58.68 43.10
N VAL A 355 -1.98 58.47 44.15
CA VAL A 355 -0.99 57.39 44.28
C VAL A 355 -1.59 56.25 45.10
N ILE A 356 -1.51 55.03 44.59
CA ILE A 356 -2.03 53.81 45.20
C ILE A 356 -0.91 52.78 45.29
N SER A 357 -0.62 52.28 46.50
CA SER A 357 0.40 51.24 46.69
C SER A 357 -0.04 49.89 46.14
N ASP A 358 0.94 49.07 45.77
CA ASP A 358 0.76 47.63 45.70
C ASP A 358 0.31 47.10 47.08
N PRO A 359 -0.38 45.96 47.15
CA PRO A 359 -0.74 45.35 48.42
C PRO A 359 0.50 45.10 49.29
N VAL A 360 0.48 45.58 50.54
CA VAL A 360 1.54 45.37 51.53
C VAL A 360 1.04 44.48 52.67
N LEU A 361 1.87 43.52 53.10
CA LEU A 361 1.53 42.57 54.16
C LEU A 361 1.75 43.22 55.54
N GLY A 362 0.70 43.28 56.35
CA GLY A 362 0.75 43.78 57.72
C GLY A 362 0.69 45.31 57.88
N LEU A 363 0.38 45.76 59.09
CA LEU A 363 0.18 47.18 59.40
C LEU A 363 1.48 47.99 59.50
N ASP A 364 2.63 47.35 59.69
CA ASP A 364 3.91 48.05 59.80
C ASP A 364 4.30 48.75 58.50
N LEU A 365 4.15 48.06 57.36
CA LEU A 365 4.35 48.65 56.03
C LEU A 365 3.28 49.69 55.71
N VAL A 366 2.04 49.48 56.14
CA VAL A 366 0.97 50.50 56.04
C VAL A 366 1.38 51.77 56.77
N ASN A 367 1.85 51.66 58.01
CA ASN A 367 2.27 52.79 58.81
C ASN A 367 3.48 53.50 58.19
N LYS A 368 4.45 52.76 57.66
CA LYS A 368 5.60 53.32 56.92
C LYS A 368 5.15 54.17 55.73
N GLY A 369 4.25 53.65 54.89
CA GLY A 369 3.74 54.40 53.74
C GLY A 369 2.84 55.56 54.11
N ARG A 370 2.01 55.44 55.15
CA ARG A 370 1.20 56.56 55.66
C ARG A 370 2.05 57.70 56.20
N ASN A 371 3.15 57.38 56.89
CA ASN A 371 4.04 58.39 57.44
C ASN A 371 4.67 59.26 56.34
N PHE A 372 5.02 58.69 55.19
CA PHE A 372 5.51 59.46 54.03
C PHE A 372 4.51 60.52 53.55
N PHE A 373 3.24 60.16 53.38
CA PHE A 373 2.24 61.12 52.91
C PHE A 373 1.93 62.18 53.99
N LYS A 374 1.83 61.76 55.25
CA LYS A 374 1.58 62.67 56.37
C LYS A 374 2.72 63.68 56.60
N SER A 375 3.97 63.26 56.48
CA SER A 375 5.13 64.16 56.66
C SER A 375 5.20 65.26 55.58
N ASN A 376 4.59 65.03 54.42
CA ASN A 376 4.46 66.00 53.34
C ASN A 376 3.12 66.78 53.37
N ASN A 377 2.37 66.66 54.46
CA ASN A 377 1.05 67.26 54.64
C ASN A 377 0.02 66.85 53.56
N TRP A 378 0.14 65.62 53.05
CA TRP A 378 -0.78 65.04 52.07
C TRP A 378 -1.77 64.09 52.72
N SER A 379 -3.02 64.11 52.24
CA SER A 379 -4.05 63.17 52.70
C SER A 379 -3.68 61.73 52.33
N VAL A 380 -3.98 60.78 53.21
CA VAL A 380 -3.75 59.35 52.99
C VAL A 380 -4.73 58.51 53.79
N THR A 381 -5.25 57.47 53.14
CA THR A 381 -6.03 56.40 53.75
C THR A 381 -5.42 55.04 53.40
N TYR A 382 -5.98 53.97 53.94
CA TYR A 382 -5.63 52.61 53.56
C TYR A 382 -6.86 51.70 53.67
N LYS A 383 -6.87 50.60 52.92
CA LYS A 383 -7.96 49.61 52.96
C LYS A 383 -7.40 48.18 52.93
N PRO A 384 -8.03 47.22 53.60
CA PRO A 384 -7.69 45.81 53.45
C PRO A 384 -8.01 45.34 52.02
N THR A 385 -7.24 44.40 51.49
CA THR A 385 -7.48 43.80 50.16
C THR A 385 -8.34 42.55 50.23
N GLY A 386 -8.53 41.97 51.42
CA GLY A 386 -9.18 40.67 51.63
C GLY A 386 -8.26 39.47 51.44
N GLN A 387 -6.99 39.69 51.09
CA GLN A 387 -5.97 38.64 51.02
C GLN A 387 -5.15 38.60 52.31
N SER A 388 -4.66 37.42 52.68
CA SER A 388 -3.81 37.21 53.86
C SER A 388 -2.63 36.29 53.53
N GLY A 389 -1.50 36.48 54.20
CA GLY A 389 -0.24 35.76 53.97
C GLY A 389 0.55 35.55 55.26
N TYR A 390 1.76 34.99 55.13
CA TYR A 390 2.67 34.76 56.26
C TYR A 390 3.98 35.51 56.02
N GLU A 391 4.64 35.91 57.11
CA GLU A 391 5.95 36.56 57.00
C GLU A 391 7.04 35.58 56.55
N ARG A 392 6.93 34.32 56.96
CA ARG A 392 7.89 33.26 56.66
C ARG A 392 7.21 32.01 56.12
N TYR A 393 7.93 31.29 55.25
CA TYR A 393 7.49 30.04 54.66
C TYR A 393 8.59 28.98 54.72
N GLN A 394 8.21 27.74 55.01
CA GLN A 394 9.10 26.58 55.05
C GLN A 394 8.87 25.72 53.82
N ILE A 395 9.95 25.25 53.16
CA ILE A 395 9.88 24.31 52.05
C ILE A 395 9.87 22.87 52.59
N ILE A 396 8.99 22.05 52.02
CA ILE A 396 8.88 20.61 52.26
C ILE A 396 8.95 19.91 50.89
N SER A 397 9.98 19.11 50.66
CA SER A 397 10.09 18.38 49.39
C SER A 397 9.04 17.29 49.26
N ASN A 398 8.73 16.92 48.03
CA ASN A 398 8.13 15.64 47.72
C ASN A 398 9.08 14.51 48.16
N PRO A 399 8.58 13.28 48.38
CA PRO A 399 9.42 12.15 48.79
C PRO A 399 10.56 11.89 47.79
N VAL A 400 11.80 11.85 48.29
CA VAL A 400 13.04 11.64 47.55
C VAL A 400 13.59 10.24 47.84
N LEU A 401 13.88 9.45 46.80
CA LEU A 401 14.34 8.06 46.95
C LEU A 401 15.83 7.97 47.28
N GLY A 402 16.15 7.39 48.44
CA GLY A 402 17.53 7.07 48.85
C GLY A 402 18.34 8.26 49.36
N LEU A 403 19.38 7.96 50.16
CA LEU A 403 20.22 8.97 50.80
C LEU A 403 21.09 9.77 49.82
N GLU A 404 21.42 9.21 48.66
CA GLU A 404 22.21 9.91 47.65
C GLU A 404 21.49 11.16 47.13
N HIS A 405 20.23 11.00 46.71
CA HIS A 405 19.40 12.11 46.23
C HIS A 405 19.07 13.10 47.36
N VAL A 406 18.83 12.60 48.58
CA VAL A 406 18.71 13.44 49.78
C VAL A 406 19.94 14.32 49.95
N ASN A 407 21.15 13.76 49.82
CA ASN A 407 22.39 14.51 49.94
C ASN A 407 22.61 15.51 48.80
N LYS A 408 22.06 15.26 47.60
CA LYS A 408 22.03 16.25 46.51
C LYS A 408 21.17 17.45 46.88
N GLY A 409 19.94 17.24 47.34
CA GLY A 409 19.05 18.32 47.80
C GLY A 409 19.59 19.06 49.02
N ARG A 410 20.18 18.36 49.99
CA ARG A 410 20.83 18.99 51.14
C ARG A 410 21.97 19.92 50.74
N ARG A 411 22.81 19.51 49.77
CA ARG A 411 23.90 20.36 49.26
C ARG A 411 23.38 21.66 48.66
N PHE A 412 22.27 21.63 47.92
CA PHE A 412 21.64 22.85 47.39
C PHE A 412 21.32 23.86 48.49
N PHE A 413 20.66 23.44 49.56
CA PHE A 413 20.33 24.34 50.68
C PHE A 413 21.58 24.76 51.48
N ILE A 414 22.49 23.83 51.77
CA ILE A 414 23.70 24.12 52.57
C ILE A 414 24.62 25.11 51.82
N ASN A 415 24.82 24.94 50.51
CA ASN A 415 25.67 25.84 49.71
C ASN A 415 25.14 27.27 49.67
N ASN A 416 23.83 27.45 49.88
CA ASN A 416 23.19 28.76 49.98
C ASN A 416 23.05 29.26 51.44
N ASN A 417 23.73 28.63 52.40
CA ASN A 417 23.62 28.91 53.84
C ASN A 417 22.19 28.81 54.39
N TRP A 418 21.36 27.92 53.83
CA TRP A 418 20.00 27.69 54.29
C TRP A 418 19.90 26.45 55.19
N SER A 419 19.14 26.57 56.28
CA SER A 419 18.88 25.47 57.20
C SER A 419 18.03 24.39 56.53
N ILE A 420 18.42 23.12 56.69
CA ILE A 420 17.75 21.96 56.11
C ILE A 420 17.90 20.73 57.02
N THR A 421 16.81 19.99 57.19
CA THR A 421 16.78 18.65 57.77
C THR A 421 16.06 17.68 56.83
N TYR A 422 16.05 16.39 57.16
CA TYR A 422 15.32 15.38 56.41
C TYR A 422 14.76 14.29 57.33
N LYS A 423 13.65 13.66 56.93
CA LYS A 423 13.03 12.56 57.67
C LYS A 423 12.58 11.43 56.72
N PRO A 424 12.66 10.15 57.13
CA PRO A 424 12.10 9.06 56.35
C PRO A 424 10.57 9.15 56.29
N THR A 425 9.97 8.75 55.17
CA THR A 425 8.51 8.74 54.98
C THR A 425 7.86 7.40 55.30
N GLY A 426 8.66 6.33 55.42
CA GLY A 426 8.19 4.95 55.56
C GLY A 426 7.87 4.25 54.23
N LEU A 427 7.91 4.97 53.10
CA LEU A 427 7.75 4.38 51.76
C LEU A 427 9.09 3.78 51.29
N ILE A 428 9.01 2.69 50.51
CA ILE A 428 10.15 2.01 49.92
C ILE A 428 10.07 2.02 48.38
N GLY A 429 11.23 2.06 47.71
CA GLY A 429 11.40 1.95 46.26
C GLY A 429 12.66 1.15 45.93
N TYR A 430 13.02 1.10 44.64
CA TYR A 430 14.18 0.38 44.11
C TYR A 430 15.02 1.30 43.23
N ALA A 431 16.32 1.02 43.12
CA ALA A 431 17.24 1.81 42.29
C ALA A 431 16.89 1.76 40.79
N GLY A 432 16.28 0.68 40.34
CA GLY A 432 15.75 0.54 39.00
C GLY A 432 14.58 -0.43 38.93
N TYR A 433 13.95 -0.47 37.76
CA TYR A 433 12.80 -1.31 37.46
C TYR A 433 12.94 -1.94 36.08
N ARG A 434 12.26 -3.05 35.84
CA ARG A 434 12.20 -3.68 34.52
C ARG A 434 10.79 -4.13 34.21
N VAL A 435 10.35 -3.92 32.97
CA VAL A 435 9.09 -4.47 32.46
C VAL A 435 9.36 -5.82 31.82
N ILE A 436 8.59 -6.84 32.23
CA ILE A 436 8.72 -8.23 31.80
C ILE A 436 7.36 -8.70 31.29
N SER A 437 7.33 -9.22 30.06
CA SER A 437 6.10 -9.79 29.50
C SER A 437 5.72 -11.10 30.19
N LYS A 438 4.45 -11.49 30.11
CA LYS A 438 4.08 -12.90 30.22
C LYS A 438 4.62 -13.66 28.98
N PRO A 439 4.74 -15.00 29.05
CA PRO A 439 5.17 -15.80 27.91
C PRO A 439 4.30 -15.53 26.67
N VAL A 440 4.93 -15.22 25.54
CA VAL A 440 4.29 -14.98 24.24
C VAL A 440 4.69 -16.06 23.25
N LEU A 441 3.76 -16.49 22.41
CA LEU A 441 4.00 -17.55 21.43
C LEU A 441 4.62 -16.96 20.15
N GLY A 442 5.79 -17.48 19.76
CA GLY A 442 6.41 -17.18 18.47
C GLY A 442 7.12 -15.82 18.37
N MET A 443 7.96 -15.69 17.32
CA MET A 443 8.81 -14.51 17.11
C MET A 443 8.05 -13.26 16.65
N THR A 444 6.83 -13.41 16.12
CA THR A 444 6.02 -12.27 15.68
C THR A 444 5.67 -11.36 16.86
N LEU A 445 5.19 -11.93 17.97
CA LEU A 445 4.89 -11.17 19.18
C LEU A 445 6.15 -10.66 19.88
N VAL A 446 7.25 -11.42 19.83
CA VAL A 446 8.57 -10.96 20.32
C VAL A 446 9.00 -9.68 19.61
N LYS A 447 8.98 -9.68 18.27
CA LYS A 447 9.35 -8.51 17.46
C LYS A 447 8.45 -7.31 17.76
N LYS A 448 7.13 -7.52 17.87
CA LYS A 448 6.16 -6.48 18.25
C LYS A 448 6.52 -5.84 19.60
N GLY A 449 6.84 -6.66 20.60
CA GLY A 449 7.24 -6.15 21.91
C GLY A 449 8.59 -5.43 21.91
N GLN A 450 9.58 -5.95 21.18
CA GLN A 450 10.88 -5.28 21.03
C GLN A 450 10.76 -3.93 20.31
N GLU A 451 9.93 -3.85 19.28
CA GLU A 451 9.67 -2.63 18.53
C GLU A 451 9.00 -1.56 19.40
N PHE A 452 8.05 -1.95 20.26
CA PHE A 452 7.51 -1.05 21.27
C PHE A 452 8.60 -0.46 22.15
N PHE A 453 9.47 -1.28 22.73
CA PHE A 453 10.51 -0.78 23.64
C PHE A 453 11.48 0.13 22.91
N LYS A 454 11.88 -0.24 21.68
CA LYS A 454 12.74 0.59 20.82
C LYS A 454 12.13 1.96 20.55
N ASN A 455 10.83 2.01 20.21
CA ASN A 455 10.11 3.27 19.96
C ASN A 455 9.95 4.14 21.22
N ASN A 456 10.14 3.55 22.41
CA ASN A 456 10.14 4.23 23.69
C ASN A 456 11.55 4.45 24.25
N ASN A 457 12.59 4.42 23.40
CA ASN A 457 14.00 4.61 23.77
C ASN A 457 14.51 3.64 24.85
N LEU A 458 13.95 2.42 24.88
CA LEU A 458 14.39 1.33 25.74
C LEU A 458 14.91 0.19 24.85
N SER A 459 15.97 -0.48 25.30
CA SER A 459 16.36 -1.75 24.68
C SER A 459 15.53 -2.89 25.27
N ALA A 460 15.43 -4.00 24.54
CA ALA A 460 14.71 -5.17 25.02
C ALA A 460 15.40 -6.46 24.58
N THR A 461 15.51 -7.39 25.52
CA THR A 461 15.97 -8.76 25.29
C THR A 461 14.80 -9.72 25.34
N TYR A 462 15.00 -10.93 24.83
CA TYR A 462 14.04 -12.01 24.96
C TYR A 462 14.75 -13.32 25.27
N GLN A 463 14.01 -14.23 25.92
CA GLN A 463 14.51 -15.56 26.25
C GLN A 463 13.41 -16.60 25.98
N ALA A 464 13.81 -17.76 25.46
CA ALA A 464 12.92 -18.90 25.36
C ALA A 464 12.55 -19.40 26.76
N THR A 465 11.28 -19.74 26.97
CA THR A 465 10.78 -20.24 28.26
C THR A 465 10.94 -21.75 28.41
N GLY A 466 11.30 -22.46 27.34
CA GLY A 466 11.30 -23.92 27.27
C GLY A 466 9.93 -24.55 26.97
N ASN A 467 8.84 -23.81 27.15
CA ASN A 467 7.50 -24.25 26.78
C ASN A 467 7.27 -24.14 25.27
N ARG A 468 6.63 -25.14 24.68
CA ARG A 468 6.39 -25.25 23.24
C ARG A 468 4.94 -25.64 22.97
N LEU A 469 4.42 -25.20 21.82
CA LEU A 469 3.10 -25.55 21.31
C LEU A 469 3.22 -26.28 19.98
N GLU A 470 2.57 -27.44 19.85
CA GLU A 470 2.57 -28.21 18.60
C GLU A 470 1.85 -27.48 17.47
N GLN A 471 2.37 -27.60 16.25
CA GLN A 471 1.76 -27.04 15.06
C GLN A 471 0.95 -28.10 14.30
N TYR A 472 -0.15 -27.63 13.73
CA TYR A 472 -1.10 -28.43 12.97
C TYR A 472 -1.29 -27.84 11.58
N GLN A 473 -1.76 -28.63 10.63
CA GLN A 473 -2.19 -28.18 9.31
C GLN A 473 -3.52 -28.84 8.95
N ILE A 474 -4.33 -28.19 8.13
CA ILE A 474 -5.56 -28.75 7.58
C ILE A 474 -5.23 -29.46 6.28
N VAL A 475 -5.80 -30.65 6.09
CA VAL A 475 -5.71 -31.46 4.88
C VAL A 475 -7.10 -31.59 4.29
N ILE A 476 -7.27 -31.07 3.08
CA ILE A 476 -8.45 -31.30 2.25
C ILE A 476 -8.13 -32.52 1.39
N GLU A 477 -8.93 -33.56 1.54
CA GLU A 477 -8.70 -34.86 0.91
C GLU A 477 -9.44 -34.98 -0.44
N ASP A 478 -8.98 -35.93 -1.25
CA ASP A 478 -9.69 -36.44 -2.43
C ASP A 478 -10.12 -35.42 -3.50
N ILE A 479 -9.30 -34.37 -3.72
CA ILE A 479 -9.56 -33.41 -4.80
C ILE A 479 -9.15 -34.03 -6.13
N ILE A 480 -10.11 -34.24 -7.03
CA ILE A 480 -9.85 -34.81 -8.36
C ILE A 480 -9.48 -33.69 -9.33
N GLY A 481 -8.31 -33.83 -9.94
CA GLY A 481 -7.79 -33.03 -11.05
C GLY A 481 -6.91 -31.85 -10.65
N TYR A 482 -5.81 -31.68 -11.39
CA TYR A 482 -4.83 -30.63 -11.15
C TYR A 482 -5.41 -29.21 -11.15
N GLU A 483 -6.27 -28.90 -12.12
CA GLU A 483 -6.88 -27.56 -12.21
C GLU A 483 -7.83 -27.29 -11.04
N ASN A 484 -8.54 -28.32 -10.56
CA ASN A 484 -9.44 -28.20 -9.40
C ASN A 484 -8.66 -27.97 -8.11
N VAL A 485 -7.58 -28.71 -7.86
CA VAL A 485 -6.74 -28.47 -6.66
C VAL A 485 -6.01 -27.13 -6.73
N ARG A 486 -5.62 -26.68 -7.94
CA ARG A 486 -5.04 -25.35 -8.14
C ARG A 486 -6.06 -24.25 -7.85
N ALA A 487 -7.27 -24.38 -8.36
CA ALA A 487 -8.38 -23.46 -8.08
C ALA A 487 -8.72 -23.45 -6.58
N ALA A 488 -8.71 -24.63 -5.94
CA ALA A 488 -8.96 -24.74 -4.51
C ALA A 488 -7.89 -24.01 -3.68
N ASN A 489 -6.61 -24.18 -4.02
CA ASN A 489 -5.51 -23.49 -3.36
C ASN A 489 -5.59 -21.96 -3.53
N LEU A 490 -5.95 -21.50 -4.73
CA LEU A 490 -6.15 -20.07 -4.99
C LEU A 490 -7.28 -19.49 -4.13
N LYS A 491 -8.39 -20.22 -4.01
CA LYS A 491 -9.54 -19.81 -3.19
C LYS A 491 -9.17 -19.75 -1.69
N LEU A 492 -8.39 -20.70 -1.16
CA LEU A 492 -7.90 -20.65 0.23
C LEU A 492 -7.07 -19.39 0.50
N ASN A 493 -6.15 -19.07 -0.41
CA ASN A 493 -5.30 -17.90 -0.26
C ASN A 493 -6.13 -16.61 -0.34
N GLN A 494 -7.09 -16.53 -1.25
CA GLN A 494 -7.96 -15.35 -1.39
C GLN A 494 -8.89 -15.13 -0.19
N MET A 495 -9.47 -16.20 0.36
CA MET A 495 -10.43 -16.09 1.48
C MET A 495 -9.73 -15.90 2.83
N TYR A 496 -8.58 -16.54 3.03
CA TYR A 496 -7.98 -16.65 4.37
C TYR A 496 -6.51 -16.24 4.45
N GLY A 497 -5.84 -15.97 3.31
CA GLY A 497 -4.39 -15.79 3.24
C GLY A 497 -3.61 -17.09 3.50
N TRP A 498 -4.27 -18.25 3.44
CA TRP A 498 -3.62 -19.54 3.66
C TRP A 498 -2.94 -20.01 2.39
N ILE A 499 -1.62 -20.18 2.45
CA ILE A 499 -0.85 -20.76 1.36
C ILE A 499 -0.89 -22.28 1.51
N GLY A 500 -1.46 -22.97 0.53
CA GLY A 500 -1.53 -24.43 0.50
C GLY A 500 -0.53 -25.08 -0.45
N THR A 501 -0.22 -26.35 -0.19
CA THR A 501 0.61 -27.23 -1.00
C THR A 501 -0.23 -28.40 -1.51
N ALA A 502 -0.31 -28.57 -2.82
CA ALA A 502 -1.01 -29.68 -3.46
C ALA A 502 -0.05 -30.86 -3.65
N ILE A 503 -0.44 -32.05 -3.18
CA ILE A 503 0.32 -33.28 -3.36
C ILE A 503 -0.57 -34.28 -4.10
N LYS A 504 -0.09 -34.79 -5.24
CA LYS A 504 -0.74 -35.86 -5.98
C LYS A 504 -0.67 -37.15 -5.15
N THR A 505 -1.82 -37.73 -4.81
CA THR A 505 -1.91 -38.96 -4.00
C THR A 505 -2.23 -40.19 -4.83
N LYS A 506 -2.93 -40.03 -5.95
CA LYS A 506 -3.24 -41.13 -6.88
C LYS A 506 -3.12 -40.64 -8.31
N VAL A 507 -2.37 -41.35 -9.15
CA VAL A 507 -2.31 -41.08 -10.59
C VAL A 507 -3.62 -41.53 -11.22
N GLY A 508 -4.30 -40.60 -11.90
CA GLY A 508 -5.56 -40.85 -12.61
C GLY A 508 -5.40 -40.70 -14.12
N PRO A 509 -6.40 -41.16 -14.89
CA PRO A 509 -6.36 -41.03 -16.34
C PRO A 509 -6.41 -39.55 -16.78
N GLN A 510 -5.85 -39.32 -17.96
CA GLN A 510 -5.92 -38.04 -18.69
C GLN A 510 -6.96 -38.18 -19.80
N LEU A 511 -8.02 -37.39 -19.73
CA LEU A 511 -9.13 -37.45 -20.68
C LEU A 511 -9.07 -36.31 -21.68
N MET A 512 -9.31 -36.59 -22.95
CA MET A 512 -9.65 -35.57 -23.93
C MET A 512 -10.83 -36.02 -24.78
N TYR A 513 -11.41 -35.06 -25.50
CA TYR A 513 -12.54 -35.30 -26.38
C TYR A 513 -12.23 -34.87 -27.81
N THR A 514 -12.65 -35.71 -28.75
CA THR A 514 -12.62 -35.41 -30.19
C THR A 514 -14.04 -35.16 -30.68
N ASN A 515 -14.35 -33.93 -31.08
CA ASN A 515 -15.65 -33.60 -31.67
C ASN A 515 -15.58 -33.70 -33.19
N TYR A 516 -16.43 -34.57 -33.76
CA TYR A 516 -16.53 -34.81 -35.20
C TYR A 516 -17.51 -33.88 -35.92
N GLY A 517 -18.25 -33.04 -35.20
CA GLY A 517 -19.27 -32.15 -35.76
C GLY A 517 -20.54 -32.86 -36.24
N LEU A 518 -20.71 -34.14 -35.88
CA LEU A 518 -21.82 -35.00 -36.28
C LEU A 518 -22.69 -35.36 -35.08
N SER A 519 -23.99 -35.54 -35.29
CA SER A 519 -24.86 -36.21 -34.31
C SER A 519 -24.58 -37.72 -34.31
N LEU A 520 -24.91 -38.41 -33.21
CA LEU A 520 -24.75 -39.86 -33.10
C LEU A 520 -25.55 -40.60 -34.19
N ASN A 521 -26.78 -40.14 -34.49
CA ASN A 521 -27.62 -40.74 -35.52
C ASN A 521 -27.02 -40.55 -36.92
N SER A 522 -26.46 -39.38 -37.22
CA SER A 522 -25.77 -39.16 -38.51
C SER A 522 -24.57 -40.08 -38.68
N MET A 523 -23.82 -40.31 -37.60
CA MET A 523 -22.71 -41.27 -37.63
C MET A 523 -23.21 -42.70 -37.81
N LEU A 524 -24.29 -43.09 -37.14
CA LEU A 524 -24.93 -44.39 -37.28
C LEU A 524 -25.37 -44.65 -38.72
N ASP A 525 -26.03 -43.69 -39.36
CA ASP A 525 -26.47 -43.79 -40.76
C ASP A 525 -25.27 -44.03 -41.70
N ILE A 526 -24.16 -43.32 -41.49
CA ILE A 526 -22.91 -43.52 -42.23
C ILE A 526 -22.42 -44.96 -42.08
N GLN A 527 -22.41 -45.51 -40.86
CA GLN A 527 -21.95 -46.87 -40.59
C GLN A 527 -22.85 -47.92 -41.24
N MET A 528 -24.17 -47.70 -41.25
CA MET A 528 -25.11 -48.64 -41.89
C MET A 528 -24.90 -48.77 -43.40
N THR A 529 -24.29 -47.77 -44.07
CA THR A 529 -23.92 -47.88 -45.50
C THR A 529 -22.75 -48.85 -45.78
N ARG A 530 -22.05 -49.31 -44.74
CA ARG A 530 -20.82 -50.14 -44.87
C ARG A 530 -21.05 -51.62 -44.63
N SER A 531 -22.31 -52.07 -44.56
CA SER A 531 -22.67 -53.48 -44.27
C SER A 531 -21.95 -54.01 -43.00
N PRO A 532 -22.09 -53.32 -41.85
CA PRO A 532 -21.42 -53.73 -40.62
C PRO A 532 -21.81 -55.17 -40.26
N GLN A 533 -20.84 -55.98 -39.82
CA GLN A 533 -21.02 -57.40 -39.52
C GLN A 533 -21.11 -57.64 -38.01
N THR A 534 -21.73 -58.75 -37.61
CA THR A 534 -21.79 -59.21 -36.22
C THR A 534 -21.84 -60.73 -36.14
N ASP A 535 -21.28 -61.29 -35.08
CA ASP A 535 -21.37 -62.70 -34.70
C ASP A 535 -22.37 -62.96 -33.55
N MET A 536 -23.05 -61.92 -33.05
CA MET A 536 -24.03 -62.01 -31.96
C MET A 536 -25.10 -63.08 -32.22
N TYR A 537 -25.44 -63.27 -33.49
CA TYR A 537 -26.49 -64.18 -33.95
C TYR A 537 -25.98 -65.54 -34.43
N ARG A 538 -24.70 -65.88 -34.21
CA ARG A 538 -24.06 -67.11 -34.73
C ARG A 538 -24.75 -68.42 -34.37
N ASN A 539 -25.51 -68.41 -33.27
CA ASN A 539 -26.24 -69.58 -32.78
C ASN A 539 -27.72 -69.59 -33.20
N GLU A 540 -28.21 -68.50 -33.79
CA GLU A 540 -29.56 -68.41 -34.28
C GLU A 540 -29.75 -69.17 -35.58
N ARG A 541 -30.96 -69.72 -35.74
CA ARG A 541 -31.35 -70.47 -36.93
C ARG A 541 -31.64 -69.49 -38.06
N ARG A 542 -31.15 -69.81 -39.25
CA ARG A 542 -31.40 -69.08 -40.50
C ARG A 542 -31.77 -70.05 -41.59
N TYR A 543 -32.36 -69.55 -42.67
CA TYR A 543 -32.91 -70.40 -43.72
C TYR A 543 -32.45 -69.92 -45.09
N VAL A 544 -32.03 -70.88 -45.92
CA VAL A 544 -31.58 -70.67 -47.30
C VAL A 544 -32.33 -71.65 -48.21
N SER A 545 -32.65 -71.27 -49.46
CA SER A 545 -33.24 -72.21 -50.42
C SER A 545 -32.33 -73.42 -50.63
N ALA A 546 -32.89 -74.62 -50.56
CA ALA A 546 -32.15 -75.88 -50.60
C ALA A 546 -31.39 -76.09 -51.91
N GLU A 547 -31.82 -75.47 -53.00
CA GLU A 547 -31.17 -75.55 -54.32
C GLU A 547 -29.77 -74.90 -54.33
N PHE A 548 -29.50 -73.99 -53.39
CA PHE A 548 -28.27 -73.20 -53.34
C PHE A 548 -27.29 -73.62 -52.23
N VAL A 549 -27.47 -74.81 -51.66
CA VAL A 549 -26.60 -75.31 -50.57
C VAL A 549 -26.01 -76.66 -50.95
N ASP A 550 -24.68 -76.75 -51.00
CA ASP A 550 -24.00 -78.04 -50.99
C ASP A 550 -23.94 -78.53 -49.54
N MET A 551 -24.85 -79.44 -49.19
CA MET A 551 -24.98 -79.96 -47.83
C MET A 551 -23.76 -80.77 -47.37
N ALA A 552 -23.01 -81.39 -48.29
CA ALA A 552 -21.84 -82.19 -47.96
C ALA A 552 -20.63 -81.30 -47.65
N ARG A 553 -20.45 -80.25 -48.45
CA ARG A 553 -19.38 -79.27 -48.26
C ARG A 553 -19.75 -78.13 -47.30
N GLN A 554 -21.02 -78.01 -46.95
CA GLN A 554 -21.62 -76.95 -46.14
C GLN A 554 -21.28 -75.54 -46.65
N VAL A 555 -21.45 -75.35 -47.96
CA VAL A 555 -21.19 -74.07 -48.64
C VAL A 555 -22.36 -73.67 -49.52
N ILE A 556 -22.52 -72.36 -49.71
CA ILE A 556 -23.44 -71.80 -50.70
C ILE A 556 -22.91 -72.05 -52.10
N THR A 557 -23.78 -72.45 -53.04
CA THR A 557 -23.40 -72.75 -54.43
C THR A 557 -23.76 -71.61 -55.40
N GLY A 558 -24.75 -70.78 -55.08
CA GLY A 558 -25.23 -69.66 -55.91
C GLY A 558 -24.75 -68.28 -55.45
N ASN A 559 -24.83 -67.27 -56.33
CA ASN A 559 -24.53 -65.87 -55.99
C ASN A 559 -25.81 -65.09 -55.65
N GLY A 560 -25.74 -64.21 -54.64
CA GLY A 560 -26.87 -63.36 -54.23
C GLY A 560 -28.02 -64.09 -53.51
N VAL A 561 -27.74 -65.22 -52.88
CA VAL A 561 -28.71 -66.10 -52.22
C VAL A 561 -29.20 -65.49 -50.91
N ASN A 562 -30.51 -65.40 -50.70
CA ASN A 562 -31.08 -64.77 -49.51
C ASN A 562 -30.96 -65.69 -48.28
N LEU A 563 -30.31 -65.18 -47.22
CA LEU A 563 -30.35 -65.76 -45.87
C LEU A 563 -31.50 -65.14 -45.09
N ARG A 564 -32.44 -65.98 -44.61
CA ARG A 564 -33.69 -65.51 -44.02
C ARG A 564 -33.88 -65.92 -42.56
N THR A 565 -34.74 -65.19 -41.87
CA THR A 565 -35.10 -65.47 -40.46
C THR A 565 -36.08 -66.64 -40.29
N ALA A 566 -36.86 -66.98 -41.33
CA ALA A 566 -37.78 -68.12 -41.34
C ALA A 566 -37.76 -68.86 -42.71
N PRO A 567 -38.24 -70.12 -42.81
CA PRO A 567 -38.32 -70.85 -44.08
C PRO A 567 -39.51 -70.37 -44.94
N SER A 568 -39.51 -69.08 -45.29
CA SER A 568 -40.54 -68.43 -46.11
C SER A 568 -39.95 -67.28 -46.93
N ILE A 569 -40.42 -67.10 -48.16
CA ILE A 569 -40.03 -65.97 -49.03
C ILE A 569 -40.51 -64.61 -48.53
N ASP A 570 -41.50 -64.59 -47.63
CA ASP A 570 -42.05 -63.37 -47.01
C ASP A 570 -41.28 -62.95 -45.75
N SER A 571 -40.39 -63.81 -45.25
CA SER A 571 -39.61 -63.52 -44.05
C SER A 571 -38.43 -62.59 -44.34
N GLU A 572 -37.97 -61.89 -43.31
CA GLU A 572 -36.88 -60.92 -43.39
C GLU A 572 -35.62 -61.53 -44.00
N ILE A 573 -35.03 -60.82 -44.97
CA ILE A 573 -33.72 -61.13 -45.54
C ILE A 573 -32.67 -60.48 -44.66
N VAL A 574 -31.89 -61.31 -43.96
CA VAL A 574 -30.81 -60.86 -43.08
C VAL A 574 -29.60 -60.39 -43.89
N GLN A 575 -29.21 -61.17 -44.89
CA GLN A 575 -28.14 -60.83 -45.83
C GLN A 575 -28.24 -61.65 -47.11
N LYS A 576 -27.44 -61.28 -48.11
CA LYS A 576 -27.22 -62.09 -49.32
C LYS A 576 -25.87 -62.80 -49.24
N LEU A 577 -25.87 -64.09 -49.53
CA LEU A 577 -24.69 -64.95 -49.57
C LEU A 577 -24.30 -65.24 -51.02
N ASN A 578 -23.01 -65.45 -51.26
CA ASN A 578 -22.44 -65.79 -52.54
C ASN A 578 -21.83 -67.19 -52.55
N SER A 579 -21.54 -67.68 -53.75
CA SER A 579 -20.95 -69.00 -53.96
C SER A 579 -19.63 -69.10 -53.20
N GLY A 580 -19.46 -70.19 -52.44
CA GLY A 580 -18.30 -70.42 -51.57
C GLY A 580 -18.45 -69.90 -50.15
N ASN A 581 -19.48 -69.12 -49.80
CA ASN A 581 -19.71 -68.76 -48.39
C ASN A 581 -20.02 -70.02 -47.56
N SER A 582 -19.32 -70.17 -46.44
CA SER A 582 -19.52 -71.29 -45.52
C SER A 582 -20.75 -71.07 -44.65
N VAL A 583 -21.51 -72.14 -44.47
CA VAL A 583 -22.68 -72.23 -43.60
C VAL A 583 -22.52 -73.46 -42.71
N LEU A 584 -23.06 -73.44 -41.49
CA LEU A 584 -23.19 -74.66 -40.70
C LEU A 584 -24.59 -75.23 -40.94
N VAL A 585 -24.70 -76.32 -41.69
CA VAL A 585 -25.98 -76.97 -41.97
C VAL A 585 -26.45 -77.70 -40.71
N ILE A 586 -27.64 -77.36 -40.23
CA ILE A 586 -28.23 -77.93 -39.01
C ILE A 586 -29.49 -78.75 -39.27
N GLY A 587 -30.15 -78.56 -40.41
CA GLY A 587 -31.33 -79.34 -40.79
C GLY A 587 -31.90 -78.95 -42.15
N LYS A 588 -32.96 -79.63 -42.57
CA LYS A 588 -33.72 -79.34 -43.79
C LYS A 588 -35.22 -79.36 -43.49
N ILE A 589 -35.96 -78.38 -43.99
CA ILE A 589 -37.41 -78.24 -43.84
C ILE A 589 -38.01 -77.90 -45.20
N GLY A 590 -38.64 -78.88 -45.86
CA GLY A 590 -39.16 -78.71 -47.22
C GLY A 590 -38.05 -78.26 -48.19
N ASP A 591 -38.31 -77.16 -48.91
CA ASP A 591 -37.37 -76.55 -49.87
C ASP A 591 -36.35 -75.60 -49.22
N TRP A 592 -36.25 -75.60 -47.89
CA TRP A 592 -35.31 -74.78 -47.13
C TRP A 592 -34.29 -75.62 -46.39
N VAL A 593 -33.06 -75.13 -46.35
CA VAL A 593 -31.99 -75.65 -45.48
C VAL A 593 -31.86 -74.71 -44.29
N GLU A 594 -31.93 -75.28 -43.10
CA GLU A 594 -31.69 -74.60 -41.85
C GLU A 594 -30.18 -74.54 -41.62
N VAL A 595 -29.65 -73.33 -41.45
CA VAL A 595 -28.22 -73.05 -41.32
C VAL A 595 -27.94 -72.12 -40.14
N ARG A 596 -26.70 -72.16 -39.66
CA ARG A 596 -26.08 -71.10 -38.85
C ARG A 596 -24.95 -70.46 -39.65
N VAL A 597 -24.79 -69.16 -39.50
CA VAL A 597 -23.66 -68.41 -40.07
C VAL A 597 -22.91 -67.73 -38.93
N THR A 598 -21.58 -67.78 -38.98
CA THR A 598 -20.75 -67.11 -37.96
C THR A 598 -20.89 -65.59 -38.04
N TRP A 599 -20.96 -65.04 -39.25
CA TRP A 599 -21.05 -63.60 -39.52
C TRP A 599 -22.30 -63.27 -40.34
N GLN A 600 -23.02 -62.22 -39.92
CA GLN A 600 -24.11 -61.63 -40.70
C GLN A 600 -24.19 -60.11 -40.50
N ASN A 601 -24.97 -59.43 -41.35
CA ASN A 601 -25.24 -58.00 -41.19
C ASN A 601 -25.80 -57.67 -39.80
N ALA A 602 -25.24 -56.64 -39.18
CA ALA A 602 -25.69 -56.11 -37.90
C ALA A 602 -26.95 -55.26 -38.05
N LYS A 603 -27.81 -55.29 -37.03
CA LYS A 603 -28.96 -54.39 -36.95
C LYS A 603 -28.53 -53.00 -36.47
N GLN A 604 -29.34 -51.99 -36.75
CA GLN A 604 -29.03 -50.59 -36.45
C GLN A 604 -28.85 -50.33 -34.95
N GLU A 605 -29.67 -50.97 -34.12
CA GLU A 605 -29.60 -50.94 -32.66
C GLU A 605 -28.32 -51.59 -32.12
N ASP A 606 -27.86 -52.69 -32.74
CA ASP A 606 -26.62 -53.35 -32.36
C ASP A 606 -25.43 -52.44 -32.66
N VAL A 607 -25.41 -51.82 -33.86
CA VAL A 607 -24.38 -50.85 -34.24
C VAL A 607 -24.38 -49.67 -33.28
N LYS A 608 -25.56 -49.10 -32.98
CA LYS A 608 -25.69 -47.96 -32.05
C LYS A 608 -25.13 -48.28 -30.67
N SER A 609 -25.34 -49.51 -30.18
CA SER A 609 -24.88 -49.91 -28.85
C SER A 609 -23.35 -49.80 -28.68
N TYR A 610 -22.59 -50.17 -29.72
CA TYR A 610 -21.12 -50.08 -29.73
C TYR A 610 -20.58 -48.73 -30.25
N LEU A 611 -21.40 -47.96 -30.96
CA LEU A 611 -21.04 -46.64 -31.47
C LEU A 611 -21.23 -45.53 -30.43
N ASP A 612 -22.22 -45.63 -29.55
CA ASP A 612 -22.49 -44.58 -28.56
C ASP A 612 -21.47 -44.61 -27.41
N PRO A 613 -20.60 -43.58 -27.27
CA PRO A 613 -19.60 -43.55 -26.21
C PRO A 613 -20.19 -43.47 -24.80
N SER A 614 -21.45 -43.01 -24.65
CA SER A 614 -22.11 -42.92 -23.34
C SER A 614 -22.49 -44.29 -22.77
N ASN A 615 -22.48 -45.35 -23.57
CA ASN A 615 -22.71 -46.72 -23.12
C ASN A 615 -21.51 -47.31 -22.36
N PHE A 616 -20.37 -46.61 -22.30
CA PHE A 616 -19.14 -47.10 -21.68
C PHE A 616 -18.72 -46.23 -20.51
N SER A 617 -18.58 -46.82 -19.32
CA SER A 617 -18.22 -46.10 -18.08
C SER A 617 -16.73 -46.18 -17.77
N ILE A 618 -16.13 -45.04 -17.41
CA ILE A 618 -14.73 -44.94 -17.00
C ILE A 618 -14.46 -45.56 -15.62
N ASP A 619 -15.46 -45.56 -14.73
CA ASP A 619 -15.24 -45.82 -13.30
C ASP A 619 -14.91 -47.28 -12.97
N ASN A 620 -15.31 -48.24 -13.81
CA ASN A 620 -14.94 -49.64 -13.61
C ASN A 620 -15.23 -50.57 -14.80
N THR A 621 -14.85 -50.21 -16.04
CA THR A 621 -15.01 -51.15 -17.16
C THR A 621 -13.76 -51.26 -18.03
N LYS A 622 -13.39 -52.52 -18.33
CA LYS A 622 -12.38 -52.85 -19.36
C LYS A 622 -12.76 -52.23 -20.72
N ASP A 623 -14.05 -52.08 -20.98
CA ASP A 623 -14.60 -51.64 -22.27
C ASP A 623 -14.24 -50.19 -22.58
N TYR A 624 -13.98 -49.36 -21.56
CA TYR A 624 -13.51 -47.98 -21.74
C TYR A 624 -12.13 -47.88 -22.41
N PHE A 625 -11.33 -48.95 -22.36
CA PHE A 625 -10.03 -49.01 -23.04
C PHE A 625 -10.12 -48.94 -24.56
N GLN A 626 -11.32 -49.01 -25.14
CA GLN A 626 -11.50 -48.74 -26.57
C GLN A 626 -11.16 -47.29 -26.93
N PHE A 627 -11.23 -46.38 -25.95
CA PHE A 627 -10.84 -44.98 -26.07
C PHE A 627 -9.37 -44.74 -25.70
N LEU A 628 -8.62 -45.78 -25.30
CA LEU A 628 -7.20 -45.65 -24.95
C LEU A 628 -6.45 -45.08 -26.14
N LYS A 629 -5.69 -44.02 -25.89
CA LYS A 629 -4.90 -43.32 -26.88
C LYS A 629 -3.64 -44.11 -27.17
N LEU A 630 -3.66 -44.82 -28.29
CA LEU A 630 -2.60 -45.69 -28.78
C LEU A 630 -1.40 -44.89 -29.29
N SER A 631 -1.53 -43.58 -29.49
CA SER A 631 -0.42 -42.65 -29.79
C SER A 631 0.31 -42.15 -28.55
N GLN A 632 -0.03 -42.64 -27.35
CA GLN A 632 0.63 -42.29 -26.08
C GLN A 632 1.29 -43.52 -25.45
N SER A 633 2.55 -43.33 -25.03
CA SER A 633 3.32 -44.35 -24.33
C SER A 633 2.82 -44.56 -22.90
N ALA A 634 2.80 -45.81 -22.47
CA ALA A 634 2.58 -46.21 -21.08
C ALA A 634 3.87 -46.15 -20.23
N GLN A 635 5.03 -45.87 -20.85
CA GLN A 635 6.36 -45.81 -20.24
C GLN A 635 6.77 -47.11 -19.54
N LEU A 636 6.55 -48.25 -20.20
CA LEU A 636 6.79 -49.57 -19.60
C LEU A 636 8.26 -49.82 -19.27
N ASN A 637 8.49 -50.51 -18.16
CA ASN A 637 9.78 -51.09 -17.84
C ASN A 637 9.91 -52.47 -18.51
N ALA A 638 10.88 -52.63 -19.41
CA ALA A 638 11.09 -53.89 -20.14
C ALA A 638 11.31 -55.12 -19.23
N ALA A 639 11.95 -54.93 -18.07
CA ALA A 639 12.16 -56.02 -17.10
C ALA A 639 10.85 -56.44 -16.43
N GLU A 640 10.02 -55.47 -16.03
CA GLU A 640 8.68 -55.72 -15.47
C GLU A 640 7.79 -56.43 -16.50
N VAL A 641 7.82 -55.98 -17.76
CA VAL A 641 7.09 -56.62 -18.86
C VAL A 641 7.51 -58.07 -19.05
N ASN A 642 8.82 -58.34 -19.01
CA ASN A 642 9.33 -59.70 -19.15
C ASN A 642 8.92 -60.60 -17.99
N ASP A 643 8.98 -60.10 -16.76
CA ASP A 643 8.68 -60.86 -15.55
C ASP A 643 7.18 -61.14 -15.42
N LYS A 644 6.35 -60.10 -15.55
CA LYS A 644 4.91 -60.19 -15.26
C LYS A 644 4.09 -60.59 -16.49
N ILE A 645 4.42 -60.13 -17.69
CA ILE A 645 3.52 -60.21 -18.87
C ILE A 645 3.97 -61.27 -19.89
N LEU A 646 5.24 -61.21 -20.31
CA LEU A 646 5.78 -62.05 -21.39
C LEU A 646 6.34 -63.39 -20.90
N ASN A 647 6.40 -63.62 -19.59
CA ASN A 647 6.84 -64.88 -19.03
C ASN A 647 5.95 -66.04 -19.51
N GLY A 648 6.56 -67.10 -20.03
CA GLY A 648 5.87 -68.26 -20.60
C GLY A 648 5.12 -68.00 -21.92
N LYS A 649 5.29 -66.84 -22.58
CA LYS A 649 4.60 -66.49 -23.84
C LYS A 649 5.37 -66.92 -25.10
N GLY A 650 5.88 -68.15 -25.10
CA GLY A 650 6.59 -68.73 -26.25
C GLY A 650 7.75 -67.86 -26.73
N ILE A 651 7.82 -67.62 -28.04
CA ILE A 651 8.92 -66.85 -28.66
C ILE A 651 8.95 -65.36 -28.23
N LEU A 652 7.87 -64.86 -27.63
CA LEU A 652 7.78 -63.50 -27.11
C LEU A 652 8.40 -63.37 -25.70
N ALA A 653 8.70 -64.48 -25.02
CA ALA A 653 9.34 -64.45 -23.71
C ALA A 653 10.71 -63.74 -23.77
N GLY A 654 10.95 -62.81 -22.83
CA GLY A 654 12.17 -62.02 -22.79
C GLY A 654 12.24 -60.86 -23.79
N LYS A 655 11.23 -60.66 -24.64
CA LYS A 655 11.23 -59.63 -25.71
C LYS A 655 10.68 -58.27 -25.31
N GLY A 656 10.52 -58.01 -24.01
CA GLY A 656 10.00 -56.74 -23.48
C GLY A 656 10.71 -55.51 -24.02
N GLN A 657 12.05 -55.56 -24.16
CA GLN A 657 12.82 -54.45 -24.71
C GLN A 657 12.48 -54.17 -26.18
N ALA A 658 12.21 -55.20 -27.00
CA ALA A 658 11.85 -55.01 -28.39
C ALA A 658 10.49 -54.30 -28.54
N PHE A 659 9.52 -54.58 -27.65
CA PHE A 659 8.25 -53.86 -27.62
C PHE A 659 8.41 -52.41 -27.17
N VAL A 660 9.25 -52.14 -26.16
CA VAL A 660 9.59 -50.77 -25.72
C VAL A 660 10.29 -49.99 -26.84
N ASP A 661 11.24 -50.62 -27.54
CA ASP A 661 11.96 -50.00 -28.66
C ASP A 661 11.02 -49.73 -29.85
N ALA A 662 10.13 -50.68 -30.16
CA ALA A 662 9.11 -50.52 -31.20
C ALA A 662 8.17 -49.35 -30.91
N ALA A 663 7.64 -49.32 -29.69
CA ALA A 663 6.78 -48.25 -29.20
C ALA A 663 7.46 -46.88 -29.25
N LYS A 664 8.70 -46.79 -28.76
CA LYS A 664 9.47 -45.53 -28.80
C LYS A 664 9.77 -45.08 -30.22
N LYS A 665 10.07 -46.01 -31.12
CA LYS A 665 10.42 -45.68 -32.52
C LYS A 665 9.22 -45.23 -33.34
N TYR A 666 8.07 -45.85 -33.12
CA TYR A 666 6.85 -45.61 -33.92
C TYR A 666 5.73 -44.91 -33.15
N ASN A 667 6.02 -44.45 -31.94
CA ASN A 667 5.09 -43.77 -31.02
C ASN A 667 3.77 -44.53 -30.81
N VAL A 668 3.82 -45.86 -30.77
CA VAL A 668 2.67 -46.72 -30.51
C VAL A 668 2.69 -47.17 -29.06
N ASN A 669 1.54 -47.19 -28.40
CA ASN A 669 1.39 -47.68 -27.04
C ASN A 669 1.92 -49.12 -26.90
N GLU A 670 2.86 -49.32 -25.98
CA GLU A 670 3.57 -50.59 -25.77
C GLU A 670 2.61 -51.70 -25.36
N VAL A 671 1.66 -51.39 -24.48
CA VAL A 671 0.69 -52.36 -23.96
C VAL A 671 -0.20 -52.86 -25.10
N TYR A 672 -0.63 -51.96 -25.99
CA TYR A 672 -1.37 -52.34 -27.18
C TYR A 672 -0.55 -53.23 -28.12
N LEU A 673 0.72 -52.91 -28.40
CA LEU A 673 1.58 -53.75 -29.24
C LEU A 673 1.74 -55.16 -28.64
N ILE A 674 1.95 -55.26 -27.33
CA ILE A 674 2.07 -56.54 -26.63
C ILE A 674 0.75 -57.32 -26.70
N ALA A 675 -0.38 -56.67 -26.38
CA ALA A 675 -1.70 -57.30 -26.43
C ALA A 675 -2.02 -57.82 -27.83
N HIS A 676 -1.71 -57.02 -28.86
CA HIS A 676 -1.93 -57.38 -30.25
C HIS A 676 -1.05 -58.56 -30.66
N ALA A 677 0.26 -58.51 -30.38
CA ALA A 677 1.16 -59.61 -30.70
C ALA A 677 0.78 -60.91 -29.96
N LEU A 678 0.37 -60.84 -28.69
CA LEU A 678 -0.09 -62.02 -27.95
C LEU A 678 -1.34 -62.65 -28.57
N LEU A 679 -2.27 -61.84 -29.08
CA LEU A 679 -3.45 -62.33 -29.78
C LEU A 679 -3.08 -62.98 -31.12
N GLU A 680 -2.37 -62.25 -31.99
CA GLU A 680 -2.04 -62.68 -33.35
C GLU A 680 -1.13 -63.92 -33.39
N THR A 681 -0.28 -64.07 -32.38
CA THR A 681 0.65 -65.21 -32.30
C THR A 681 0.12 -66.36 -31.46
N GLY A 682 -1.07 -66.25 -30.85
CA GLY A 682 -1.58 -67.23 -29.91
C GLY A 682 -0.66 -67.43 -28.71
N ASN A 683 -0.29 -66.35 -28.01
CA ASN A 683 0.73 -66.32 -26.95
C ASN A 683 2.12 -66.78 -27.40
N GLY A 684 2.54 -66.40 -28.61
CA GLY A 684 3.89 -66.66 -29.13
C GLY A 684 4.11 -68.08 -29.68
N THR A 685 3.05 -68.86 -29.92
CA THR A 685 3.16 -70.26 -30.35
C THR A 685 2.74 -70.51 -31.80
N SER A 686 2.25 -69.51 -32.52
CA SER A 686 1.84 -69.68 -33.92
C SER A 686 3.03 -70.02 -34.82
N LYS A 687 2.79 -70.79 -35.90
CA LYS A 687 3.83 -71.16 -36.86
C LYS A 687 4.52 -69.94 -37.48
N LEU A 688 3.73 -68.91 -37.81
CA LEU A 688 4.24 -67.69 -38.43
C LEU A 688 5.09 -66.84 -37.45
N ALA A 689 4.77 -66.88 -36.15
CA ALA A 689 5.57 -66.23 -35.12
C ALA A 689 6.86 -66.99 -34.79
N ASN A 690 6.88 -68.32 -34.91
CA ASN A 690 8.04 -69.17 -34.59
C ASN A 690 9.04 -69.32 -35.74
N GLY A 691 8.73 -68.76 -36.91
CA GLY A 691 9.63 -68.72 -38.04
C GLY A 691 9.21 -69.64 -39.18
N ILE A 692 9.20 -69.12 -40.41
CA ILE A 692 9.03 -69.90 -41.64
C ILE A 692 10.23 -69.62 -42.53
N GLU A 693 10.75 -70.64 -43.23
CA GLU A 693 11.84 -70.43 -44.19
C GLU A 693 11.29 -69.93 -45.52
N VAL A 694 11.80 -68.78 -45.98
CA VAL A 694 11.51 -68.20 -47.29
C VAL A 694 12.84 -67.83 -47.93
N ASN A 695 13.10 -68.35 -49.13
CA ASN A 695 14.34 -68.10 -49.90
C ASN A 695 15.64 -68.28 -49.07
N GLY A 696 15.69 -69.33 -48.23
CA GLY A 696 16.86 -69.67 -47.42
C GLY A 696 17.07 -68.80 -46.16
N LYS A 697 16.10 -67.96 -45.78
CA LYS A 697 16.11 -67.21 -44.51
C LYS A 697 14.88 -67.53 -43.68
N THR A 698 15.07 -67.76 -42.39
CA THR A 698 13.95 -67.83 -41.44
C THR A 698 13.39 -66.42 -41.20
N VAL A 699 12.08 -66.27 -41.38
CA VAL A 699 11.37 -65.00 -41.22
C VAL A 699 10.27 -65.14 -40.19
N TYR A 700 10.02 -64.06 -39.45
CA TYR A 700 9.10 -64.04 -38.32
C TYR A 700 8.03 -62.97 -38.54
N ASN A 701 6.80 -63.22 -38.12
CA ASN A 701 5.72 -62.23 -38.18
C ASN A 701 4.91 -62.26 -36.88
N MET A 702 4.95 -61.17 -36.12
CA MET A 702 4.39 -61.10 -34.78
C MET A 702 2.99 -60.48 -34.73
N TYR A 703 2.48 -59.99 -35.86
CA TYR A 703 1.17 -59.32 -35.95
C TYR A 703 0.33 -59.84 -37.12
N GLY A 704 0.72 -60.98 -37.72
CA GLY A 704 -0.01 -61.57 -38.85
C GLY A 704 -0.06 -60.70 -40.12
N TYR A 705 0.81 -59.69 -40.25
CA TYR A 705 0.72 -58.72 -41.34
C TYR A 705 0.98 -59.37 -42.71
N GLY A 706 0.10 -59.11 -43.70
CA GLY A 706 0.17 -59.73 -45.03
C GLY A 706 -0.34 -61.18 -45.10
N ALA A 707 -0.83 -61.75 -44.00
CA ALA A 707 -1.49 -63.06 -43.98
C ALA A 707 -2.95 -62.93 -44.44
N VAL A 708 -3.21 -63.11 -45.74
CA VAL A 708 -4.58 -63.10 -46.29
C VAL A 708 -5.21 -64.49 -46.23
N ASP A 709 -6.55 -64.56 -46.15
CA ASP A 709 -7.31 -65.82 -45.98
C ASP A 709 -6.96 -66.93 -46.98
N ALA A 710 -6.63 -66.54 -48.23
CA ALA A 710 -6.26 -67.48 -49.28
C ALA A 710 -4.89 -68.16 -49.06
N CYS A 711 -3.98 -67.53 -48.31
CA CYS A 711 -2.59 -67.97 -48.14
C CYS A 711 -1.94 -67.45 -46.83
N PRO A 712 -2.55 -67.68 -45.65
CA PRO A 712 -2.18 -66.96 -44.44
C PRO A 712 -0.72 -67.19 -44.01
N LEU A 713 -0.22 -68.42 -44.17
CA LEU A 713 1.17 -68.75 -43.79
C LEU A 713 2.19 -68.30 -44.84
N THR A 714 1.96 -68.60 -46.12
CA THR A 714 2.94 -68.31 -47.19
C THR A 714 2.99 -66.83 -47.54
N CYS A 715 1.84 -66.14 -47.62
CA CYS A 715 1.80 -64.71 -47.90
C CYS A 715 2.32 -63.90 -46.71
N GLY A 716 1.94 -64.26 -45.48
CA GLY A 716 2.47 -63.62 -44.27
C GLY A 716 3.98 -63.81 -44.10
N ALA A 717 4.53 -64.96 -44.49
CA ALA A 717 5.97 -65.21 -44.46
C ALA A 717 6.70 -64.47 -45.59
N GLN A 718 6.14 -64.43 -46.80
CA GLN A 718 6.72 -63.65 -47.89
C GLN A 718 6.76 -62.15 -47.54
N THR A 719 5.69 -61.61 -46.96
CA THR A 719 5.67 -60.22 -46.45
C THR A 719 6.73 -59.99 -45.37
N ALA A 720 6.96 -60.94 -44.48
CA ALA A 720 8.02 -60.86 -43.47
C ALA A 720 9.43 -60.86 -44.11
N TYR A 721 9.64 -61.64 -45.17
CA TYR A 721 10.89 -61.66 -45.93
C TYR A 721 11.14 -60.32 -46.63
N ASP A 722 10.13 -59.79 -47.32
CA ASP A 722 10.22 -58.53 -48.07
C ASP A 722 10.51 -57.33 -47.15
N ASN A 723 10.09 -57.40 -45.89
CA ASN A 723 10.33 -56.39 -44.86
C ASN A 723 11.56 -56.65 -43.98
N GLY A 724 12.32 -57.71 -44.26
CA GLY A 724 13.57 -58.01 -43.56
C GLY A 724 13.40 -58.49 -42.11
N TRP A 725 12.28 -59.13 -41.77
CA TRP A 725 11.97 -59.62 -40.42
C TRP A 725 12.66 -60.95 -40.12
N PHE A 726 14.00 -60.94 -40.11
CA PHE A 726 14.84 -62.13 -39.92
C PHE A 726 15.10 -62.49 -38.46
N THR A 727 14.57 -61.72 -37.51
CA THR A 727 14.59 -62.05 -36.06
C THR A 727 13.25 -61.72 -35.42
N PRO A 728 12.90 -62.34 -34.28
CA PRO A 728 11.72 -61.98 -33.50
C PRO A 728 11.64 -60.49 -33.17
N GLU A 729 12.74 -59.87 -32.75
CA GLU A 729 12.81 -58.45 -32.42
C GLU A 729 12.59 -57.56 -33.65
N ALA A 730 13.17 -57.92 -34.80
CA ALA A 730 12.97 -57.20 -36.06
C ALA A 730 11.50 -57.28 -36.52
N ALA A 731 10.83 -58.41 -36.29
CA ALA A 731 9.41 -58.59 -36.58
C ALA A 731 8.50 -57.77 -35.63
N ILE A 732 8.84 -57.70 -34.33
CA ILE A 732 8.12 -56.87 -33.34
C ILE A 732 8.23 -55.38 -33.73
N ILE A 733 9.45 -54.91 -34.00
CA ILE A 733 9.71 -53.50 -34.33
C ILE A 733 9.13 -53.16 -35.71
N GLY A 734 9.41 -53.98 -36.72
CA GLY A 734 8.98 -53.75 -38.09
C GLY A 734 7.46 -53.83 -38.27
N GLY A 735 6.77 -54.73 -37.56
CA GLY A 735 5.32 -54.79 -37.60
C GLY A 735 4.62 -53.60 -36.92
N ALA A 736 5.21 -53.05 -35.84
CA ALA A 736 4.71 -51.84 -35.20
C ALA A 736 4.71 -50.61 -36.13
N LYS A 737 5.66 -50.55 -37.09
CA LYS A 737 5.69 -49.52 -38.13
C LYS A 737 4.38 -49.43 -38.90
N PHE A 738 3.85 -50.57 -39.34
CA PHE A 738 2.65 -50.62 -40.16
C PHE A 738 1.41 -50.18 -39.38
N ILE A 739 1.29 -50.63 -38.12
CA ILE A 739 0.23 -50.16 -37.22
C ILE A 739 0.30 -48.63 -37.05
N SER A 740 1.50 -48.07 -36.88
CA SER A 740 1.72 -46.64 -36.78
C SER A 740 1.33 -45.89 -38.06
N GLU A 741 1.91 -46.26 -39.20
CA GLU A 741 1.77 -45.51 -40.46
C GLU A 741 0.37 -45.64 -41.07
N ASP A 742 -0.24 -46.84 -41.01
CA ASP A 742 -1.52 -47.10 -41.66
C ASP A 742 -2.72 -46.61 -40.83
N TYR A 743 -2.59 -46.54 -39.50
CA TYR A 743 -3.70 -46.17 -38.60
C TYR A 743 -3.39 -45.01 -37.66
N ILE A 744 -2.47 -45.19 -36.69
CA ILE A 744 -2.31 -44.27 -35.54
C ILE A 744 -1.82 -42.89 -35.98
N TYR A 745 -0.78 -42.84 -36.81
CA TYR A 745 -0.18 -41.63 -37.38
C TYR A 745 -0.48 -41.46 -38.87
N ASN A 746 -1.54 -42.12 -39.37
CA ASN A 746 -2.00 -41.89 -40.73
C ASN A 746 -2.35 -40.40 -40.89
N THR A 747 -1.70 -39.74 -41.85
CA THR A 747 -1.81 -38.29 -42.06
C THR A 747 -3.22 -37.83 -42.45
N THR A 748 -4.09 -38.76 -42.90
CA THR A 748 -5.45 -38.47 -43.33
C THR A 748 -6.49 -38.78 -42.25
N PHE A 749 -6.32 -39.86 -41.48
CA PHE A 749 -7.38 -40.38 -40.59
C PHE A 749 -7.08 -40.31 -39.09
N GLN A 750 -5.80 -40.37 -38.68
CA GLN A 750 -5.34 -40.33 -37.28
C GLN A 750 -6.17 -41.24 -36.34
N GLN A 751 -6.19 -42.53 -36.63
CA GLN A 751 -6.98 -43.53 -35.91
C GLN A 751 -6.21 -44.07 -34.71
N ASP A 752 -5.99 -43.21 -33.72
CA ASP A 752 -5.15 -43.48 -32.56
C ASP A 752 -5.90 -44.01 -31.33
N THR A 753 -7.11 -44.55 -31.51
CA THR A 753 -7.83 -45.36 -30.52
C THR A 753 -8.48 -46.55 -31.20
N LEU A 754 -8.75 -47.65 -30.48
CA LEU A 754 -9.47 -48.80 -31.05
C LEU A 754 -10.86 -48.39 -31.57
N TYR A 755 -11.53 -47.46 -30.88
CA TYR A 755 -12.78 -46.87 -31.33
C TYR A 755 -12.63 -46.20 -32.70
N LYS A 756 -11.61 -45.36 -32.88
CA LYS A 756 -11.35 -44.67 -34.16
C LYS A 756 -10.95 -45.65 -35.27
N MET A 757 -10.18 -46.69 -34.93
CA MET A 757 -9.82 -47.77 -35.86
C MET A 757 -11.06 -48.52 -36.35
N ARG A 758 -12.04 -48.78 -35.49
CA ARG A 758 -13.29 -49.45 -35.86
C ARG A 758 -14.26 -48.54 -36.61
N TRP A 759 -14.51 -47.34 -36.11
CA TRP A 759 -15.67 -46.56 -36.56
C TRP A 759 -15.34 -45.51 -37.61
N ASN A 760 -14.10 -44.99 -37.64
CA ASN A 760 -13.60 -43.96 -38.56
C ASN A 760 -14.68 -43.01 -39.14
N PRO A 761 -15.11 -41.98 -38.39
CA PRO A 761 -16.11 -41.03 -38.86
C PRO A 761 -15.64 -40.15 -40.03
N ILE A 762 -14.33 -40.02 -40.24
CA ILE A 762 -13.73 -39.17 -41.29
C ILE A 762 -13.72 -39.91 -42.63
N ALA A 763 -13.34 -41.19 -42.62
CA ALA A 763 -13.30 -42.05 -43.78
C ALA A 763 -13.91 -43.42 -43.47
N PRO A 764 -15.25 -43.56 -43.57
CA PRO A 764 -15.94 -44.78 -43.14
C PRO A 764 -15.61 -46.02 -43.98
N TRP A 765 -14.87 -45.88 -45.08
CA TRP A 765 -14.34 -46.98 -45.86
C TRP A 765 -12.99 -47.53 -45.32
N HIS A 766 -12.29 -46.79 -44.45
CA HIS A 766 -11.02 -47.19 -43.84
C HIS A 766 -11.22 -47.60 -42.38
N GLN A 767 -11.81 -48.78 -42.18
CA GLN A 767 -12.06 -49.38 -40.88
C GLN A 767 -11.21 -50.64 -40.72
N TYR A 768 -10.66 -50.85 -39.53
CA TYR A 768 -9.80 -52.01 -39.26
C TYR A 768 -10.57 -53.34 -39.34
N ALA A 769 -11.87 -53.33 -39.02
CA ALA A 769 -12.70 -54.53 -39.04
C ALA A 769 -14.16 -54.19 -39.38
N THR A 770 -14.88 -55.17 -39.92
CA THR A 770 -16.32 -55.09 -40.18
C THR A 770 -17.18 -55.46 -38.97
N ASP A 771 -16.66 -56.26 -38.03
CA ASP A 771 -17.34 -56.65 -36.78
C ASP A 771 -17.63 -55.42 -35.90
N ILE A 772 -18.91 -55.10 -35.66
CA ILE A 772 -19.35 -53.99 -34.80
C ILE A 772 -18.76 -54.03 -33.39
N SER A 773 -18.43 -55.22 -32.90
CA SER A 773 -17.90 -55.44 -31.56
C SER A 773 -16.38 -55.62 -31.54
N TRP A 774 -15.69 -55.38 -32.66
CA TRP A 774 -14.23 -55.58 -32.75
C TRP A 774 -13.48 -54.80 -31.67
N ALA A 775 -13.68 -53.48 -31.58
CA ALA A 775 -12.96 -52.66 -30.59
C ALA A 775 -13.22 -53.17 -29.16
N TYR A 776 -14.48 -53.52 -28.86
CA TYR A 776 -14.90 -54.11 -27.58
C TYR A 776 -14.20 -55.44 -27.28
N LYS A 777 -14.02 -56.31 -28.28
CA LYS A 777 -13.35 -57.61 -28.09
C LYS A 777 -11.85 -57.47 -27.83
N GLN A 778 -11.20 -56.42 -28.33
CA GLN A 778 -9.75 -56.22 -28.17
C GLN A 778 -9.34 -55.70 -26.78
N VAL A 779 -10.23 -54.99 -26.07
CA VAL A 779 -9.86 -54.26 -24.85
C VAL A 779 -9.48 -55.13 -23.66
N SER A 780 -9.98 -56.37 -23.57
CA SER A 780 -9.79 -57.20 -22.37
C SER A 780 -8.31 -57.52 -22.13
N SER A 781 -7.55 -57.80 -23.19
CA SER A 781 -6.11 -58.10 -23.08
C SER A 781 -5.32 -56.87 -22.66
N ILE A 782 -5.65 -55.70 -23.21
CA ILE A 782 -5.03 -54.42 -22.87
C ILE A 782 -5.29 -54.09 -21.39
N TYR A 783 -6.55 -54.15 -20.97
CA TYR A 783 -6.96 -53.92 -19.58
C TYR A 783 -6.20 -54.82 -18.61
N ASN A 784 -6.18 -56.13 -18.88
CA ASN A 784 -5.52 -57.11 -18.03
C ASN A 784 -4.01 -56.84 -17.90
N ILE A 785 -3.34 -56.44 -18.99
CA ILE A 785 -1.92 -56.07 -18.93
C ILE A 785 -1.71 -54.84 -18.03
N TYR A 786 -2.54 -53.81 -18.17
CA TYR A 786 -2.44 -52.62 -17.30
C TYR A 786 -2.67 -52.97 -15.83
N GLN A 787 -3.55 -53.93 -15.49
CA GLN A 787 -3.74 -54.37 -14.11
C GLN A 787 -2.50 -55.07 -13.50
N MET A 788 -1.53 -55.49 -14.32
CA MET A 788 -0.32 -56.16 -13.86
C MET A 788 0.87 -55.21 -13.66
N LEU A 789 0.74 -53.95 -14.09
CA LEU A 789 1.81 -52.94 -14.05
C LEU A 789 1.74 -52.10 -12.78
N ASP A 790 2.91 -51.77 -12.22
CA ASP A 790 2.98 -51.02 -10.95
C ASP A 790 2.80 -49.51 -11.12
N ASN A 791 3.26 -48.95 -12.24
CA ASN A 791 3.20 -47.50 -12.51
C ASN A 791 2.89 -47.23 -13.98
N TYR A 792 1.80 -46.51 -14.25
CA TYR A 792 1.44 -46.07 -15.60
C TYR A 792 0.51 -44.85 -15.55
N THR A 793 0.38 -44.16 -16.68
CA THR A 793 -0.66 -43.13 -16.91
C THR A 793 -1.51 -43.54 -18.10
N LEU A 794 -2.83 -43.47 -17.95
CA LEU A 794 -3.78 -43.75 -19.02
C LEU A 794 -4.15 -42.45 -19.72
N TYR A 795 -4.09 -42.45 -21.04
CA TYR A 795 -4.57 -41.35 -21.87
C TYR A 795 -5.77 -41.83 -22.66
N TYR A 796 -6.89 -41.13 -22.56
CA TYR A 796 -8.11 -41.46 -23.26
C TYR A 796 -8.51 -40.34 -24.21
N ASP A 797 -8.98 -40.71 -25.40
CA ASP A 797 -9.59 -39.80 -26.37
C ASP A 797 -10.98 -40.30 -26.73
N VAL A 798 -11.99 -39.62 -26.17
CA VAL A 798 -13.39 -40.04 -26.22
C VAL A 798 -14.10 -39.27 -27.35
N PRO A 799 -14.80 -39.96 -28.27
CA PRO A 799 -15.55 -39.29 -29.31
C PRO A 799 -16.70 -38.48 -28.70
N LYS A 800 -16.95 -37.29 -29.23
CA LYS A 800 -18.09 -36.44 -28.84
C LYS A 800 -18.97 -36.19 -30.06
N TYR A 801 -20.22 -36.64 -29.97
CA TYR A 801 -21.28 -36.36 -30.93
C TYR A 801 -22.19 -35.24 -30.42
N ASN A 802 -22.71 -34.43 -31.34
CA ASN A 802 -23.53 -33.25 -31.04
C ASN A 802 -24.95 -33.59 -30.62
#